data_AF-A0A3Q2DII7-F1
#
_entry.id   AF-A0A3Q2DII7-F1
#
_cell.length_a   1.000
_cell.length_b   1.000
_cell.length_c   1.000
_cell.angle_alpha   90.00
_cell.angle_beta   90.00
_cell.angle_gamma   90.00
#
_symmetry.space_group_name_H-M   'P 1'
#
loop_
_entity.id
_entity.type
_entity.pdbx_description
1 polymer ?
#
loop_
_entity_poly.entity_id
_entity_poly.type
_entity_poly.pdbx_seq_one_letter_code
_entity_poly.pdbx_strand_id
1 'polypeptide(L)'
;MEAMREPLPATIRITGYKSHAKEILHCLKEKYFKDIQELEIDGQKIEAPQPLSWYPDEQAWHTNMSRKLIRKSPLLEKFHQFLVSETESGNISRQEAVSMIPPLLLKIESHHKILDMCAAPGSKTAQLIEMLHSDMDVPFPEGFVIANDVDNKRCYLLVHQAKRLNSPCIMVVNHDASCIPMLQIDSDGKKDILFYDRVLCDVPCSGDGTMRKNIDVWKKWTTSNSLHLHGLQLRIAVRGVEQLAVGGRMVYSTCSLNPIEDEAVIAALLEKSEGALELVDASADLPGLKWMPGVTSWKLMTKEGQWFSDWADVPSSRHTQIRPTMFPPKDPEKLAAMHLERCMRILPHHQNTGGFFVAVLVKKAPMPWNKRHPKLRKSAAAQTGGSSPADAPCPPPEGSQEEMEEGGPEAKVDEEAEPAGAPLAQEAAGKQEAVCGLFGYKEDPFVFLTEADPVFNTIQSFYDLSPDFPKLNVLTRTHEGKKRHLYMVSKELRNVLLNNSERMKVINTGVKVWSRNSDGEEFGCAFRLAQEVNRYSRGLASRAATKDYFLNPFICAIVLKYLPNPNNPSEPQCPIQLCGWRGKTSIRAFVPRNERFHYLRMLGVEVFRDKQGVGQKRKDGETKEKQEEAEAAVEKEEELENGDENGSMKEETENKESTS
;
A
#
# COMPACT_ATOMS: atom_id res chain seq x y z
N MET A 1 -19.26 11.71 -23.64
CA MET A 1 -19.48 10.31 -24.08
C MET A 1 -18.41 9.82 -25.04
N GLU A 2 -17.99 10.63 -26.01
CA GLU A 2 -16.94 10.26 -26.97
C GLU A 2 -15.62 9.82 -26.29
N ALA A 3 -15.07 10.66 -25.41
CA ALA A 3 -13.87 10.31 -24.62
C ALA A 3 -14.02 9.04 -23.75
N MET A 4 -15.24 8.64 -23.38
CA MET A 4 -15.47 7.43 -22.57
C MET A 4 -15.37 6.15 -23.39
N ARG A 5 -15.46 6.26 -24.73
CA ARG A 5 -15.33 5.12 -25.66
C ARG A 5 -13.87 4.85 -26.05
N GLU A 6 -12.99 5.82 -25.79
CA GLU A 6 -11.57 5.70 -26.12
C GLU A 6 -10.80 5.11 -24.94
N PRO A 7 -9.84 4.19 -25.22
CA PRO A 7 -9.00 3.61 -24.18
C PRO A 7 -8.18 4.71 -23.50
N LEU A 8 -7.88 4.50 -22.22
CA LEU A 8 -7.07 5.43 -21.45
C LEU A 8 -5.60 5.40 -21.92
N PRO A 9 -4.91 6.55 -22.02
CA PRO A 9 -3.47 6.56 -22.30
C PRO A 9 -2.67 5.87 -21.19
N ALA A 10 -1.62 5.15 -21.59
CA ALA A 10 -0.67 4.59 -20.64
C ALA A 10 0.13 5.73 -20.01
N THR A 11 0.28 5.69 -18.68
CA THR A 11 0.97 6.74 -17.94
C THR A 11 2.12 6.15 -17.14
N ILE A 12 3.27 6.84 -17.18
CA ILE A 12 4.48 6.48 -16.43
C ILE A 12 4.89 7.64 -15.55
N ARG A 13 5.42 7.32 -14.37
CA ARG A 13 5.95 8.26 -13.39
C ARG A 13 7.39 7.87 -13.09
N ILE A 14 8.31 8.80 -13.26
CA ILE A 14 9.72 8.59 -12.90
C ILE A 14 9.81 8.68 -11.38
N THR A 15 10.30 7.61 -10.78
CA THR A 15 10.43 7.46 -9.33
C THR A 15 11.92 7.42 -9.00
N GLY A 16 12.40 8.20 -8.04
CA GLY A 16 13.81 8.12 -7.67
C GLY A 16 14.41 9.43 -7.17
N TYR A 17 15.69 9.36 -6.84
CA TYR A 17 16.45 10.50 -6.33
C TYR A 17 16.49 11.64 -7.34
N LYS A 18 16.47 12.89 -6.86
CA LYS A 18 16.45 14.08 -7.74
C LYS A 18 17.56 14.07 -8.80
N SER A 19 18.73 13.50 -8.52
CA SER A 19 19.81 13.34 -9.51
C SER A 19 19.52 12.21 -10.51
N HIS A 20 19.24 11.00 -10.02
CA HIS A 20 18.98 9.82 -10.85
C HIS A 20 17.71 9.97 -11.72
N ALA A 21 16.66 10.59 -11.18
CA ALA A 21 15.43 10.89 -11.91
C ALA A 21 15.69 11.84 -13.09
N LYS A 22 16.59 12.83 -12.93
CA LYS A 22 17.00 13.73 -14.02
C LYS A 22 17.80 12.98 -15.09
N GLU A 23 18.67 12.05 -14.70
CA GLU A 23 19.41 11.22 -15.66
C GLU A 23 18.50 10.28 -16.46
N ILE A 24 17.52 9.63 -15.80
CA ILE A 24 16.51 8.83 -16.48
C ILE A 24 15.68 9.68 -17.44
N LEU A 25 15.25 10.86 -16.99
CA LEU A 25 14.49 11.79 -17.82
C LEU A 25 15.29 12.24 -19.04
N HIS A 26 16.57 12.55 -18.86
CA HIS A 26 17.46 12.91 -19.97
C HIS A 26 17.62 11.75 -20.97
N CYS A 27 17.84 10.53 -20.47
CA CYS A 27 17.92 9.32 -21.30
C CYS A 27 16.62 9.08 -22.08
N LEU A 28 15.46 9.22 -21.43
CA LEU A 28 14.14 9.09 -22.07
C LEU A 28 13.97 10.08 -23.22
N LYS A 29 14.24 11.37 -22.98
CA LYS A 29 14.09 12.43 -23.98
C LYS A 29 15.05 12.28 -25.15
N GLU A 30 16.34 12.13 -24.87
CA GLU A 30 17.38 12.16 -25.89
C GLU A 30 17.47 10.87 -26.70
N LYS A 31 17.29 9.72 -26.05
CA LYS A 31 17.51 8.42 -26.70
C LYS A 31 16.24 7.79 -27.24
N TYR A 32 15.11 7.91 -26.55
CA TYR A 32 13.90 7.18 -26.93
C TYR A 32 12.86 8.10 -27.56
N PHE A 33 12.58 9.27 -26.98
CA PHE A 33 11.50 10.13 -27.49
C PHE A 33 11.83 10.76 -28.84
N LYS A 34 13.08 11.15 -29.10
CA LYS A 34 13.53 11.62 -30.42
C LYS A 34 13.34 10.55 -31.49
N ASP A 35 13.84 9.34 -31.23
CA ASP A 35 13.71 8.20 -32.15
C ASP A 35 12.25 7.81 -32.41
N ILE A 36 11.37 7.91 -31.39
CA ILE A 36 9.94 7.61 -31.53
C ILE A 36 9.21 8.70 -32.32
N GLN A 37 9.61 9.97 -32.17
CA GLN A 37 8.98 11.10 -32.87
C GLN A 37 9.20 11.08 -34.39
N GLU A 38 10.30 10.46 -34.83
CA GLU A 38 10.65 10.28 -36.24
C GLU A 38 10.08 8.97 -36.83
N LEU A 39 9.45 8.11 -36.01
CA LEU A 39 8.97 6.80 -36.42
C LEU A 39 7.58 6.86 -37.06
N GLU A 40 7.47 6.32 -38.27
CA GLU A 40 6.21 6.05 -38.96
C GLU A 40 5.98 4.54 -39.07
N ILE A 41 4.81 4.07 -38.60
CA ILE A 41 4.39 2.66 -38.74
C ILE A 41 3.07 2.65 -39.49
N ASP A 42 2.96 1.82 -40.53
CA ASP A 42 1.75 1.65 -41.35
C ASP A 42 1.20 2.97 -41.94
N GLY A 43 2.08 3.93 -42.25
CA GLY A 43 1.70 5.25 -42.78
C GLY A 43 1.08 6.21 -41.76
N GLN A 44 1.10 5.87 -40.46
CA GLN A 44 0.72 6.76 -39.37
C GLN A 44 1.96 7.13 -38.55
N LYS A 45 2.12 8.44 -38.34
CA LYS A 45 3.15 8.98 -37.44
C LYS A 45 2.78 8.67 -35.99
N ILE A 46 3.70 8.07 -35.25
CA ILE A 46 3.46 7.75 -33.84
C ILE A 46 3.61 9.03 -33.02
N GLU A 47 2.64 9.29 -32.15
CA GLU A 47 2.73 10.37 -31.18
C GLU A 47 3.72 10.00 -30.07
N ALA A 48 4.80 10.80 -29.95
CA ALA A 48 5.77 10.63 -28.90
C ALA A 48 5.12 10.88 -27.52
N PRO A 49 5.62 10.22 -26.45
CA PRO A 49 5.14 10.46 -25.09
C PRO A 49 5.16 11.95 -24.72
N GLN A 50 4.09 12.43 -24.10
CA GLN A 50 3.92 13.82 -23.71
C GLN A 50 4.01 13.96 -22.18
N PRO A 51 4.58 15.05 -21.65
CA PRO A 51 4.62 15.29 -20.22
C PRO A 51 3.22 15.65 -19.71
N LEU A 52 2.88 15.20 -18.49
CA LEU A 52 1.69 15.68 -17.80
C LEU A 52 1.97 17.11 -17.30
N SER A 53 1.33 18.10 -17.94
CA SER A 53 1.59 19.53 -17.72
C SER A 53 1.46 20.00 -16.26
N TRP A 54 0.69 19.28 -15.45
CA TRP A 54 0.43 19.60 -14.05
C TRP A 54 1.27 18.80 -13.07
N TYR A 55 2.02 17.79 -13.53
CA TYR A 55 2.88 17.02 -12.65
C TYR A 55 4.22 17.75 -12.49
N PRO A 56 4.71 17.95 -11.26
CA PRO A 56 5.96 18.71 -11.01
C PRO A 56 7.18 18.14 -11.74
N ASP A 57 8.11 19.03 -12.11
CA ASP A 57 9.42 18.70 -12.69
C ASP A 57 9.39 17.79 -13.94
N GLU A 58 8.26 17.72 -14.65
CA GLU A 58 8.03 16.83 -15.81
C GLU A 58 8.36 15.36 -15.48
N GLN A 59 8.10 14.92 -14.26
CA GLN A 59 8.41 13.55 -13.83
C GLN A 59 7.34 12.54 -14.22
N ALA A 60 6.22 12.95 -14.80
CA ALA A 60 5.17 12.05 -15.26
C ALA A 60 4.81 12.31 -16.73
N TRP A 61 4.60 11.23 -17.47
CA TRP A 61 4.43 11.22 -18.92
C TRP A 61 3.29 10.28 -19.30
N HIS A 62 2.59 10.61 -20.38
CA HIS A 62 1.55 9.77 -20.93
C HIS A 62 1.82 9.45 -22.41
N THR A 63 1.34 8.29 -22.86
CA THR A 63 1.49 7.84 -24.24
C THR A 63 0.25 7.09 -24.71
N ASN A 64 -0.14 7.35 -25.96
CA ASN A 64 -1.24 6.68 -26.64
C ASN A 64 -0.79 5.39 -27.37
N MET A 65 0.46 4.95 -27.17
CA MET A 65 0.99 3.76 -27.82
C MET A 65 0.29 2.48 -27.33
N SER A 66 -0.43 1.81 -28.22
CA SER A 66 -1.05 0.51 -27.91
C SER A 66 -0.01 -0.62 -27.85
N ARG A 67 -0.28 -1.67 -27.05
CA ARG A 67 0.57 -2.89 -27.01
C ARG A 67 0.80 -3.52 -28.40
N LYS A 68 -0.19 -3.42 -29.30
CA LYS A 68 -0.09 -3.93 -30.68
C LYS A 68 0.95 -3.16 -31.49
N LEU A 69 1.08 -1.86 -31.29
CA LEU A 69 2.09 -1.02 -31.96
C LEU A 69 3.50 -1.30 -31.42
N ILE A 70 3.63 -1.52 -30.11
CA ILE A 70 4.92 -1.81 -29.47
C ILE A 70 5.59 -3.06 -30.07
N ARG A 71 4.81 -4.10 -30.41
CA ARG A 71 5.33 -5.35 -30.99
C ARG A 71 5.72 -5.27 -32.47
N LYS A 72 5.39 -4.18 -33.17
CA LYS A 72 5.66 -4.03 -34.62
C LYS A 72 7.01 -3.41 -34.93
N SER A 73 7.64 -2.70 -33.99
CA SER A 73 8.92 -2.02 -34.21
C SER A 73 9.97 -2.47 -33.20
N PRO A 74 11.17 -2.86 -33.66
CA PRO A 74 12.31 -3.16 -32.78
C PRO A 74 12.69 -2.00 -31.85
N LEU A 75 12.47 -0.75 -32.26
CA LEU A 75 12.75 0.43 -31.42
C LEU A 75 11.77 0.54 -30.26
N LEU A 76 10.48 0.28 -30.52
CA LEU A 76 9.45 0.28 -29.48
C LEU A 76 9.61 -0.90 -28.51
N GLU A 77 10.08 -2.04 -28.99
CA GLU A 77 10.42 -3.17 -28.14
C GLU A 77 11.59 -2.84 -27.19
N LYS A 78 12.66 -2.20 -27.70
CA LYS A 78 13.77 -1.70 -26.85
C LYS A 78 13.27 -0.70 -25.80
N PHE A 79 12.39 0.22 -26.19
CA PHE A 79 11.77 1.17 -25.26
C PHE A 79 10.92 0.48 -24.19
N HIS A 80 10.10 -0.50 -24.58
CA HIS A 80 9.29 -1.27 -23.64
C HIS A 80 10.15 -2.08 -22.66
N GLN A 81 11.21 -2.75 -23.14
CA GLN A 81 12.15 -3.48 -22.30
C GLN A 81 12.87 -2.54 -21.32
N PHE A 82 13.22 -1.33 -21.76
CA PHE A 82 13.74 -0.29 -20.88
C PHE A 82 12.75 0.06 -19.76
N LEU A 83 11.49 0.36 -20.11
CA LEU A 83 10.46 0.66 -19.11
C LEU A 83 10.25 -0.48 -18.12
N VAL A 84 10.21 -1.73 -18.57
CA VAL A 84 10.08 -2.91 -17.70
C VAL A 84 11.28 -2.99 -16.75
N SER A 85 12.50 -2.87 -17.27
CA SER A 85 13.74 -2.90 -16.48
C SER A 85 13.78 -1.81 -15.41
N GLU A 86 13.42 -0.56 -15.76
CA GLU A 86 13.39 0.54 -14.81
C GLU A 86 12.21 0.41 -13.81
N THR A 87 11.10 -0.22 -14.21
CA THR A 87 9.96 -0.51 -13.31
C THR A 87 10.30 -1.59 -12.28
N GLU A 88 10.98 -2.66 -12.68
CA GLU A 88 11.50 -3.69 -11.76
C GLU A 88 12.55 -3.12 -10.80
N SER A 89 13.24 -2.09 -11.25
CA SER A 89 14.26 -1.35 -10.51
C SER A 89 13.65 -0.35 -9.51
N GLY A 90 12.36 -0.05 -9.61
CA GLY A 90 11.70 0.98 -8.79
C GLY A 90 12.09 2.42 -9.18
N ASN A 91 12.62 2.59 -10.39
CA ASN A 91 13.00 3.88 -10.97
C ASN A 91 11.87 4.50 -11.82
N ILE A 92 10.92 3.67 -12.23
CA ILE A 92 9.69 4.09 -12.89
C ILE A 92 8.52 3.35 -12.23
N SER A 93 7.40 4.04 -12.08
CA SER A 93 6.14 3.47 -11.65
C SER A 93 5.10 3.68 -12.74
N ARG A 94 4.35 2.63 -13.06
CA ARG A 94 3.14 2.74 -13.87
C ARG A 94 2.00 3.08 -12.93
N GLN A 95 1.34 4.19 -13.20
CA GLN A 95 0.24 4.69 -12.37
C GLN A 95 -0.63 5.59 -13.24
N GLU A 96 -1.94 5.46 -13.09
CA GLU A 96 -2.89 6.32 -13.78
C GLU A 96 -2.71 7.78 -13.39
N ALA A 97 -2.80 8.68 -14.37
CA ALA A 97 -2.64 10.13 -14.21
C ALA A 97 -3.47 10.69 -13.04
N VAL A 98 -4.77 10.41 -12.98
CA VAL A 98 -5.63 10.95 -11.89
C VAL A 98 -5.34 10.35 -10.52
N SER A 99 -4.77 9.14 -10.46
CA SER A 99 -4.35 8.50 -9.21
C SER A 99 -3.14 9.22 -8.57
N MET A 100 -2.41 10.03 -9.34
CA MET A 100 -1.26 10.80 -8.84
C MET A 100 -1.66 12.07 -8.09
N ILE A 101 -2.89 12.55 -8.28
CA ILE A 101 -3.36 13.86 -7.78
C ILE A 101 -3.47 13.86 -6.24
N PRO A 102 -4.12 12.88 -5.57
CA PRO A 102 -4.33 12.96 -4.12
C PRO A 102 -3.03 13.06 -3.30
N PRO A 103 -1.97 12.28 -3.58
CA PRO A 103 -0.70 12.42 -2.87
C PRO A 103 -0.05 13.80 -3.04
N LEU A 104 -0.09 14.40 -4.24
CA LEU A 104 0.44 15.74 -4.49
C LEU A 104 -0.31 16.80 -3.67
N LEU A 105 -1.62 16.68 -3.59
CA LEU A 105 -2.48 17.57 -2.80
C LEU A 105 -2.35 17.36 -1.28
N LEU A 106 -1.62 16.35 -0.79
CA LEU A 106 -1.35 16.24 0.65
C LEU A 106 -0.24 17.19 1.11
N LYS A 107 0.66 17.68 0.24
CA LYS A 107 1.85 18.47 0.63
C LYS A 107 2.62 17.80 1.78
N ILE A 108 3.24 16.67 1.44
CA ILE A 108 3.98 15.82 2.37
C ILE A 108 5.38 16.39 2.60
N GLU A 109 5.89 16.17 3.81
CA GLU A 109 7.22 16.58 4.26
C GLU A 109 7.81 15.42 5.06
N SER A 110 9.14 15.37 5.17
CA SER A 110 9.88 14.22 5.71
C SER A 110 9.55 13.85 7.16
N HIS A 111 8.99 14.77 7.95
CA HIS A 111 8.62 14.53 9.35
C HIS A 111 7.15 14.13 9.54
N HIS A 112 6.32 14.21 8.50
CA HIS A 112 4.88 13.97 8.61
C HIS A 112 4.56 12.49 8.89
N LYS A 113 3.62 12.27 9.81
CA LYS A 113 3.00 10.98 10.09
C LYS A 113 1.77 10.83 9.20
N ILE A 114 1.76 9.80 8.35
CA ILE A 114 0.81 9.66 7.26
C ILE A 114 -0.01 8.39 7.42
N LEU A 115 -1.33 8.50 7.25
CA LEU A 115 -2.24 7.36 7.21
C LEU A 115 -2.90 7.25 5.83
N ASP A 116 -2.75 6.11 5.19
CA ASP A 116 -3.48 5.73 3.97
C ASP A 116 -4.56 4.72 4.35
N MET A 117 -5.83 5.15 4.29
CA MET A 117 -6.97 4.41 4.86
C MET A 117 -7.35 3.18 4.04
N CYS A 118 -7.15 3.24 2.71
CA CYS A 118 -7.58 2.22 1.75
C CYS A 118 -6.50 2.11 0.65
N ALA A 119 -5.39 1.50 1.04
CA ALA A 119 -4.11 1.70 0.39
C ALA A 119 -3.87 0.78 -0.82
N ALA A 120 -4.45 -0.41 -0.88
CA ALA A 120 -4.14 -1.36 -1.96
C ALA A 120 -4.79 -0.91 -3.28
N PRO A 121 -4.09 -1.02 -4.44
CA PRO A 121 -2.92 -1.87 -4.69
C PRO A 121 -1.55 -1.27 -4.29
N GLY A 122 -1.51 -0.04 -3.75
CA GLY A 122 -0.29 0.56 -3.19
C GLY A 122 0.41 1.61 -4.06
N SER A 123 -0.17 2.01 -5.21
CA SER A 123 0.44 3.02 -6.08
C SER A 123 0.49 4.40 -5.43
N LYS A 124 -0.60 4.82 -4.78
CA LYS A 124 -0.64 6.06 -3.99
C LYS A 124 0.30 5.97 -2.80
N THR A 125 0.27 4.87 -2.05
CA THR A 125 1.18 4.63 -0.93
C THR A 125 2.66 4.71 -1.34
N ALA A 126 3.02 4.13 -2.48
CA ALA A 126 4.36 4.22 -3.03
C ALA A 126 4.76 5.69 -3.30
N GLN A 127 3.87 6.46 -3.90
CA GLN A 127 4.06 7.90 -4.10
C GLN A 127 4.19 8.66 -2.76
N LEU A 128 3.41 8.34 -1.73
CA LEU A 128 3.54 8.94 -0.39
C LEU A 128 4.94 8.69 0.20
N ILE A 129 5.44 7.46 0.08
CA ILE A 129 6.76 7.07 0.58
C ILE A 129 7.86 7.82 -0.18
N GLU A 130 7.74 7.95 -1.50
CA GLU A 130 8.70 8.71 -2.29
C GLU A 130 8.75 10.19 -1.88
N MET A 131 7.59 10.81 -1.66
CA MET A 131 7.50 12.20 -1.20
C MET A 131 8.09 12.38 0.21
N LEU A 132 7.95 11.38 1.08
CA LEU A 132 8.56 11.36 2.42
C LEU A 132 10.10 11.34 2.37
N HIS A 133 10.70 10.76 1.31
CA HIS A 133 12.16 10.71 1.11
C HIS A 133 12.64 11.77 0.09
N SER A 134 11.91 12.87 -0.06
CA SER A 134 12.26 13.93 -1.00
C SER A 134 13.48 14.75 -0.57
N ASP A 135 13.75 14.80 0.74
CA ASP A 135 14.97 15.34 1.32
C ASP A 135 16.06 14.26 1.35
N MET A 136 17.15 14.54 0.63
CA MET A 136 18.24 13.61 0.40
C MET A 136 19.36 13.71 1.44
N ASP A 137 19.38 14.80 2.20
CA ASP A 137 20.40 15.03 3.23
C ASP A 137 20.06 14.28 4.52
N VAL A 138 18.82 13.78 4.63
CA VAL A 138 18.32 13.00 5.77
C VAL A 138 18.26 11.51 5.38
N PRO A 139 19.15 10.66 5.91
CA PRO A 139 19.17 9.23 5.58
C PRO A 139 17.92 8.49 6.05
N PHE A 140 17.31 8.96 7.15
CA PHE A 140 16.11 8.36 7.75
C PHE A 140 15.11 9.47 8.07
N PRO A 141 14.01 9.61 7.30
CA PRO A 141 12.99 10.57 7.64
C PRO A 141 12.35 10.22 8.98
N GLU A 142 12.01 11.25 9.76
CA GLU A 142 11.35 11.08 11.06
C GLU A 142 9.90 10.59 10.88
N GLY A 143 9.26 10.99 9.78
CA GLY A 143 7.90 10.59 9.44
C GLY A 143 7.79 9.13 8.99
N PHE A 144 6.54 8.69 8.84
CA PHE A 144 6.23 7.32 8.40
C PHE A 144 4.85 7.24 7.75
N VAL A 145 4.62 6.16 7.00
CA VAL A 145 3.36 5.84 6.34
C VAL A 145 2.77 4.57 6.95
N ILE A 146 1.55 4.67 7.46
CA ILE A 146 0.71 3.52 7.81
C ILE A 146 -0.26 3.30 6.67
N ALA A 147 -0.15 2.15 6.01
CA ALA A 147 -0.96 1.76 4.86
C ALA A 147 -1.95 0.68 5.27
N ASN A 148 -3.24 1.01 5.27
CA ASN A 148 -4.32 0.11 5.66
C ASN A 148 -5.11 -0.40 4.47
N ASP A 149 -5.44 -1.69 4.45
CA ASP A 149 -6.47 -2.22 3.56
C ASP A 149 -7.28 -3.31 4.28
N VAL A 150 -8.56 -3.43 3.95
CA VAL A 150 -9.45 -4.42 4.58
C VAL A 150 -9.22 -5.83 4.03
N ASP A 151 -8.78 -5.94 2.77
CA ASP A 151 -8.52 -7.22 2.12
C ASP A 151 -7.07 -7.67 2.32
N ASN A 152 -6.91 -8.77 3.07
CA ASN A 152 -5.62 -9.33 3.40
C ASN A 152 -4.79 -9.75 2.17
N LYS A 153 -5.44 -10.28 1.11
CA LYS A 153 -4.74 -10.64 -0.14
C LYS A 153 -4.20 -9.40 -0.83
N ARG A 154 -5.00 -8.34 -0.86
CA ARG A 154 -4.60 -7.04 -1.43
C ARG A 154 -3.51 -6.35 -0.61
N CYS A 155 -3.45 -6.56 0.71
CA CYS A 155 -2.31 -6.12 1.52
C CYS A 155 -0.98 -6.70 1.01
N TYR A 156 -0.93 -8.00 0.64
CA TYR A 156 0.31 -8.59 0.11
C TYR A 156 0.73 -8.02 -1.25
N LEU A 157 -0.24 -7.66 -2.10
CA LEU A 157 0.04 -6.93 -3.33
C LEU A 157 0.67 -5.56 -3.03
N LEU A 158 0.11 -4.82 -2.07
CA LEU A 158 0.69 -3.56 -1.60
C LEU A 158 2.11 -3.75 -1.07
N VAL A 159 2.35 -4.81 -0.29
CA VAL A 159 3.70 -5.16 0.21
C VAL A 159 4.66 -5.39 -0.94
N HIS A 160 4.24 -6.11 -1.98
CA HIS A 160 5.06 -6.34 -3.17
C HIS A 160 5.44 -5.04 -3.87
N GLN A 161 4.48 -4.12 -4.04
CA GLN A 161 4.73 -2.81 -4.66
C GLN A 161 5.66 -1.94 -3.80
N ALA A 162 5.38 -1.83 -2.51
CA ALA A 162 6.16 -1.04 -1.58
C ALA A 162 7.59 -1.57 -1.39
N LYS A 163 7.80 -2.88 -1.53
CA LYS A 163 9.12 -3.51 -1.40
C LYS A 163 10.13 -2.98 -2.41
N ARG A 164 9.70 -2.52 -3.59
CA ARG A 164 10.60 -1.93 -4.60
C ARG A 164 11.25 -0.63 -4.08
N LEU A 165 10.56 0.10 -3.20
CA LEU A 165 11.07 1.32 -2.58
C LEU A 165 12.01 1.06 -1.40
N ASN A 166 11.96 -0.13 -0.79
CA ASN A 166 12.79 -0.49 0.37
C ASN A 166 12.80 0.63 1.44
N SER A 167 11.66 1.16 1.87
CA SER A 167 11.63 2.20 2.91
C SER A 167 11.47 1.59 4.32
N PRO A 168 12.24 2.04 5.33
CA PRO A 168 12.05 1.61 6.73
C PRO A 168 10.87 2.33 7.40
N CYS A 169 10.24 3.27 6.71
CA CYS A 169 9.21 4.15 7.24
C CYS A 169 7.80 3.75 6.77
N ILE A 170 7.58 2.49 6.40
CA ILE A 170 6.25 1.95 6.03
C ILE A 170 5.82 0.84 6.98
N MET A 171 4.57 0.89 7.42
CA MET A 171 3.87 -0.22 8.06
C MET A 171 2.56 -0.51 7.32
N VAL A 172 2.37 -1.78 6.94
CA VAL A 172 1.15 -2.26 6.28
C VAL A 172 0.29 -2.98 7.30
N VAL A 173 -0.96 -2.58 7.40
CA VAL A 173 -1.92 -3.05 8.40
C VAL A 173 -3.21 -3.51 7.72
N ASN A 174 -3.94 -4.41 8.37
CA ASN A 174 -5.16 -4.98 7.82
C ASN A 174 -6.34 -4.81 8.77
N HIS A 175 -7.15 -3.76 8.52
CA HIS A 175 -8.34 -3.42 9.29
C HIS A 175 -9.42 -2.82 8.39
N ASP A 176 -10.67 -2.89 8.84
CA ASP A 176 -11.74 -2.08 8.28
C ASP A 176 -11.46 -0.60 8.58
N ALA A 177 -11.32 0.20 7.52
CA ALA A 177 -10.99 1.61 7.59
C ALA A 177 -12.01 2.44 8.39
N SER A 178 -13.27 1.99 8.48
CA SER A 178 -14.30 2.66 9.26
C SER A 178 -14.15 2.48 10.78
N CYS A 179 -13.34 1.52 11.23
CA CYS A 179 -13.11 1.22 12.64
C CYS A 179 -11.62 1.02 13.02
N ILE A 180 -10.68 1.40 12.14
CA ILE A 180 -9.24 1.31 12.40
C ILE A 180 -8.89 1.98 13.74
N PRO A 181 -8.17 1.33 14.67
CA PRO A 181 -8.05 1.80 16.06
C PRO A 181 -7.14 3.03 16.19
N MET A 182 -7.37 3.84 17.24
CA MET A 182 -6.43 4.91 17.63
C MET A 182 -5.17 4.26 18.19
N LEU A 183 -4.01 4.59 17.62
CA LEU A 183 -2.73 4.09 18.08
C LEU A 183 -2.20 4.93 19.24
N GLN A 184 -1.32 4.33 20.03
CA GLN A 184 -0.63 4.96 21.15
C GLN A 184 0.86 5.12 20.83
N ILE A 185 1.47 6.19 21.30
CA ILE A 185 2.92 6.39 21.26
C ILE A 185 3.41 6.77 22.64
N ASP A 186 4.67 6.46 22.93
CA ASP A 186 5.34 6.93 24.13
C ASP A 186 6.02 8.27 23.83
N SER A 187 5.57 9.32 24.51
CA SER A 187 6.18 10.65 24.50
C SER A 187 6.76 10.90 25.90
N ASP A 188 8.08 10.82 26.03
CA ASP A 188 8.81 11.09 27.29
C ASP A 188 8.29 10.30 28.51
N GLY A 189 7.95 9.01 28.31
CA GLY A 189 7.48 8.10 29.35
C GLY A 189 5.97 8.16 29.61
N LYS A 190 5.22 8.93 28.82
CA LYS A 190 3.75 9.01 28.87
C LYS A 190 3.14 8.42 27.61
N LYS A 191 2.13 7.57 27.81
CA LYS A 191 1.33 7.01 26.72
C LYS A 191 0.34 8.05 26.21
N ASP A 192 0.62 8.58 25.03
CA ASP A 192 -0.24 9.52 24.32
C ASP A 192 -0.90 8.87 23.10
N ILE A 193 -1.96 9.51 22.60
CA ILE A 193 -2.64 9.08 21.38
C ILE A 193 -1.87 9.60 20.17
N LEU A 194 -1.60 8.72 19.21
CA LEU A 194 -1.04 9.09 17.92
C LEU A 194 -2.12 9.78 17.07
N PHE A 195 -1.81 11.01 16.65
CA PHE A 195 -2.52 11.69 15.57
C PHE A 195 -1.61 11.78 14.34
N TYR A 196 -2.22 11.78 13.16
CA TYR A 196 -1.53 11.87 11.88
C TYR A 196 -1.56 13.30 11.35
N ASP A 197 -0.48 13.73 10.74
CA ASP A 197 -0.40 15.06 10.11
C ASP A 197 -1.06 15.05 8.73
N ARG A 198 -1.08 13.88 8.08
CA ARG A 198 -1.65 13.68 6.74
C ARG A 198 -2.50 12.40 6.71
N VAL A 199 -3.70 12.50 6.15
CA VAL A 199 -4.59 11.34 5.97
C VAL A 199 -5.06 11.29 4.51
N LEU A 200 -4.81 10.17 3.84
CA LEU A 200 -5.35 9.86 2.53
C LEU A 200 -6.57 8.96 2.68
N CYS A 201 -7.71 9.44 2.21
CA CYS A 201 -8.97 8.71 2.15
C CYS A 201 -9.35 8.48 0.67
N ASP A 202 -8.63 7.57 0.02
CA ASP A 202 -9.00 7.07 -1.32
C ASP A 202 -10.01 5.94 -1.16
N VAL A 203 -11.28 6.31 -1.01
CA VAL A 203 -12.31 5.38 -0.51
C VAL A 203 -12.84 4.44 -1.60
N PRO A 204 -13.30 3.23 -1.24
CA PRO A 204 -13.98 2.35 -2.20
C PRO A 204 -15.19 3.05 -2.81
N CYS A 205 -15.25 3.02 -4.15
CA CYS A 205 -16.20 3.78 -4.97
C CYS A 205 -16.93 2.87 -5.97
N SER A 206 -18.03 3.33 -6.58
CA SER A 206 -18.74 2.57 -7.62
C SER A 206 -17.95 2.42 -8.92
N GLY A 207 -16.94 3.27 -9.14
CA GLY A 207 -15.95 3.14 -10.20
C GLY A 207 -16.39 3.69 -11.55
N ASP A 208 -17.47 4.47 -11.64
CA ASP A 208 -17.96 5.06 -12.89
C ASP A 208 -16.96 6.00 -13.58
N GLY A 209 -16.03 6.60 -12.85
CA GLY A 209 -14.91 7.34 -13.42
C GLY A 209 -13.87 6.46 -14.13
N THR A 210 -13.89 5.15 -13.91
CA THR A 210 -12.93 4.18 -14.46
C THR A 210 -13.41 3.47 -15.73
N MET A 211 -14.57 3.85 -16.30
CA MET A 211 -15.17 3.20 -17.48
C MET A 211 -14.26 3.08 -18.72
N ARG A 212 -13.23 3.93 -18.84
CA ARG A 212 -12.23 3.88 -19.92
C ARG A 212 -11.17 2.80 -19.73
N LYS A 213 -10.97 2.38 -18.48
CA LYS A 213 -9.96 1.40 -18.02
C LYS A 213 -10.60 0.05 -17.75
N ASN A 214 -11.75 0.05 -17.10
CA ASN A 214 -12.48 -1.14 -16.70
C ASN A 214 -13.80 -1.24 -17.45
N ILE A 215 -13.81 -2.06 -18.52
CA ILE A 215 -14.97 -2.24 -19.39
C ILE A 215 -16.15 -2.87 -18.63
N ASP A 216 -15.87 -3.69 -17.61
CA ASP A 216 -16.92 -4.34 -16.81
C ASP A 216 -17.83 -3.34 -16.08
N VAL A 217 -17.33 -2.14 -15.77
CA VAL A 217 -18.11 -1.09 -15.13
C VAL A 217 -19.33 -0.74 -15.98
N TRP A 218 -19.22 -0.75 -17.31
CA TRP A 218 -20.36 -0.51 -18.21
C TRP A 218 -21.50 -1.50 -18.01
N LYS A 219 -21.20 -2.74 -17.63
CA LYS A 219 -22.19 -3.82 -17.47
C LYS A 219 -22.69 -3.93 -16.02
N LYS A 220 -21.81 -3.71 -15.04
CA LYS A 220 -22.06 -3.99 -13.62
C LYS A 220 -22.52 -2.76 -12.84
N TRP A 221 -22.27 -1.56 -13.34
CA TRP A 221 -22.61 -0.34 -12.60
C TRP A 221 -24.12 -0.14 -12.50
N THR A 222 -24.58 0.16 -11.28
CA THR A 222 -25.97 0.54 -11.02
C THR A 222 -26.01 1.66 -9.99
N THR A 223 -27.06 2.48 -10.00
CA THR A 223 -27.27 3.54 -8.99
C THR A 223 -27.33 3.01 -7.56
N SER A 224 -27.81 1.77 -7.39
CA SER A 224 -27.81 1.08 -6.10
C SER A 224 -26.41 0.96 -5.50
N ASN A 225 -25.36 0.77 -6.31
CA ASN A 225 -23.98 0.63 -5.82
C ASN A 225 -23.55 1.89 -5.06
N SER A 226 -23.77 3.07 -5.65
CA SER A 226 -23.44 4.36 -5.05
C SER A 226 -24.20 4.61 -3.75
N LEU A 227 -25.49 4.25 -3.69
CA LEU A 227 -26.31 4.42 -2.48
C LEU A 227 -25.80 3.59 -1.30
N HIS A 228 -25.40 2.34 -1.55
CA HIS A 228 -24.86 1.46 -0.50
C HIS A 228 -23.48 1.92 -0.01
N LEU A 229 -22.65 2.49 -0.89
CA LEU A 229 -21.30 2.93 -0.56
C LEU A 229 -21.25 4.24 0.22
N HIS A 230 -22.16 5.19 -0.03
CA HIS A 230 -22.19 6.49 0.66
C HIS A 230 -22.06 6.36 2.19
N GLY A 231 -22.82 5.45 2.80
CA GLY A 231 -22.79 5.26 4.24
C GLY A 231 -21.43 4.73 4.74
N LEU A 232 -20.74 3.89 3.95
CA LEU A 232 -19.40 3.39 4.26
C LEU A 232 -18.35 4.49 4.07
N GLN A 233 -18.39 5.19 2.94
CA GLN A 233 -17.48 6.29 2.59
C GLN A 233 -17.51 7.39 3.66
N LEU A 234 -18.71 7.78 4.13
CA LEU A 234 -18.86 8.74 5.21
C LEU A 234 -18.25 8.25 6.53
N ARG A 235 -18.42 6.97 6.89
CA ARG A 235 -17.80 6.41 8.11
C ARG A 235 -16.28 6.40 8.01
N ILE A 236 -15.72 6.02 6.87
CA ILE A 236 -14.27 6.06 6.62
C ILE A 236 -13.75 7.49 6.73
N ALA A 237 -14.42 8.45 6.10
CA ALA A 237 -14.03 9.86 6.14
C ALA A 237 -14.09 10.45 7.56
N VAL A 238 -15.16 10.17 8.32
CA VAL A 238 -15.28 10.52 9.74
C VAL A 238 -14.12 9.92 10.53
N ARG A 239 -13.81 8.63 10.32
CA ARG A 239 -12.74 7.94 11.04
C ARG A 239 -11.34 8.48 10.68
N GLY A 240 -11.15 8.92 9.44
CA GLY A 240 -9.94 9.60 9.00
C GLY A 240 -9.73 10.94 9.71
N VAL A 241 -10.77 11.78 9.77
CA VAL A 241 -10.70 13.10 10.45
C VAL A 241 -10.54 12.96 11.97
N GLU A 242 -11.08 11.90 12.58
CA GLU A 242 -10.87 11.60 14.01
C GLU A 242 -9.40 11.39 14.35
N GLN A 243 -8.67 10.73 13.45
CA GLN A 243 -7.25 10.39 13.58
C GLN A 243 -6.31 11.53 13.13
N LEU A 244 -6.84 12.52 12.42
CA LEU A 244 -6.08 13.67 11.95
C LEU A 244 -5.75 14.63 13.10
N ALA A 245 -4.51 15.10 13.16
CA ALA A 245 -4.08 16.16 14.09
C ALA A 245 -4.80 17.48 13.78
N VAL A 246 -4.95 18.35 14.79
CA VAL A 246 -5.39 19.73 14.54
C VAL A 246 -4.28 20.45 13.77
N GLY A 247 -4.64 21.12 12.68
CA GLY A 247 -3.71 21.66 11.68
C GLY A 247 -3.36 20.67 10.56
N GLY A 248 -3.69 19.38 10.73
CA GLY A 248 -3.43 18.34 9.72
C GLY A 248 -4.27 18.50 8.46
N ARG A 249 -3.80 17.90 7.37
CA ARG A 249 -4.46 17.91 6.05
C ARG A 249 -4.94 16.51 5.69
N MET A 250 -6.21 16.40 5.29
CA MET A 250 -6.80 15.18 4.75
C MET A 250 -7.18 15.39 3.30
N VAL A 251 -6.92 14.40 2.46
CA VAL A 251 -7.42 14.36 1.09
C VAL A 251 -8.40 13.21 0.97
N TYR A 252 -9.64 13.55 0.62
CA TYR A 252 -10.67 12.59 0.25
C TYR A 252 -10.69 12.47 -1.27
N SER A 253 -10.65 11.25 -1.80
CA SER A 253 -10.73 11.02 -3.23
C SER A 253 -11.57 9.81 -3.59
N THR A 254 -12.19 9.88 -4.76
CA THR A 254 -12.92 8.76 -5.35
C THR A 254 -12.61 8.67 -6.85
N CYS A 255 -12.76 7.46 -7.35
CA CYS A 255 -12.81 7.12 -8.76
C CYS A 255 -14.23 7.23 -9.36
N SER A 256 -15.08 8.05 -8.75
CA SER A 256 -16.48 8.25 -9.13
C SER A 256 -16.71 9.64 -9.70
N LEU A 257 -17.80 9.81 -10.45
CA LEU A 257 -18.33 11.13 -10.83
C LEU A 257 -19.69 11.39 -10.19
N ASN A 258 -20.20 10.46 -9.37
CA ASN A 258 -21.52 10.55 -8.77
C ASN A 258 -21.52 11.47 -7.53
N PRO A 259 -22.31 12.58 -7.52
CA PRO A 259 -22.36 13.49 -6.38
C PRO A 259 -22.72 12.83 -5.04
N ILE A 260 -23.41 11.68 -5.05
CA ILE A 260 -23.77 10.94 -3.84
C ILE A 260 -22.54 10.34 -3.14
N GLU A 261 -21.54 9.93 -3.91
CA GLU A 261 -20.27 9.41 -3.40
C GLU A 261 -19.27 10.54 -3.11
N ASP A 262 -19.48 11.70 -3.74
CA ASP A 262 -18.54 12.81 -3.72
C ASP A 262 -19.01 13.95 -2.80
N GLU A 263 -19.66 15.00 -3.32
CA GLU A 263 -20.04 16.18 -2.55
C GLU A 263 -21.02 15.88 -1.43
N ALA A 264 -21.90 14.89 -1.56
CA ALA A 264 -22.80 14.52 -0.47
C ALA A 264 -22.04 13.99 0.74
N VAL A 265 -20.95 13.23 0.53
CA VAL A 265 -20.09 12.75 1.63
C VAL A 265 -19.34 13.91 2.27
N ILE A 266 -18.81 14.84 1.47
CA ILE A 266 -18.10 16.03 1.95
C ILE A 266 -19.03 16.97 2.71
N ALA A 267 -20.22 17.25 2.18
CA ALA A 267 -21.22 18.09 2.82
C ALA A 267 -21.66 17.51 4.17
N ALA A 268 -21.95 16.20 4.22
CA ALA A 268 -22.32 15.53 5.47
C ALA A 268 -21.18 15.56 6.50
N LEU A 269 -19.92 15.42 6.06
CA LEU A 269 -18.75 15.49 6.94
C LEU A 269 -18.53 16.90 7.49
N LEU A 270 -18.66 17.93 6.64
CA LEU A 270 -18.53 19.34 7.03
C LEU A 270 -19.66 19.77 7.98
N GLU A 271 -20.90 19.38 7.70
CA GLU A 271 -22.04 19.66 8.58
C GLU A 271 -21.82 19.05 9.97
N LYS A 272 -21.39 17.79 10.04
CA LYS A 272 -21.09 17.11 11.31
C LYS A 272 -19.98 17.82 12.09
N SER A 273 -19.03 18.46 11.39
CA SER A 273 -17.84 19.07 11.99
C SER A 273 -18.10 20.35 12.79
N GLU A 274 -19.27 20.99 12.61
CA GLU A 274 -19.64 22.25 13.26
C GLU A 274 -18.55 23.34 13.12
N GLY A 275 -17.89 23.41 11.96
CA GLY A 275 -16.81 24.38 11.66
C GLY A 275 -15.41 23.96 12.10
N ALA A 276 -15.24 22.78 12.70
CA ALA A 276 -13.91 22.25 13.05
C ALA A 276 -13.10 21.78 11.84
N LEU A 277 -13.76 21.56 10.69
CA LEU A 277 -13.17 21.12 9.44
C LEU A 277 -13.46 22.14 8.33
N GLU A 278 -12.45 22.48 7.54
CA GLU A 278 -12.56 23.44 6.45
C GLU A 278 -12.11 22.81 5.13
N LEU A 279 -12.83 23.08 4.05
CA LEU A 279 -12.45 22.71 2.69
C LEU A 279 -11.45 23.74 2.12
N VAL A 280 -10.27 23.27 1.74
CA VAL A 280 -9.16 24.09 1.26
C VAL A 280 -9.23 24.24 -0.26
N ASP A 281 -9.01 25.47 -0.74
CA ASP A 281 -8.80 25.71 -2.16
C ASP A 281 -7.43 25.18 -2.59
N ALA A 282 -7.43 24.13 -3.41
CA ALA A 282 -6.24 23.48 -3.95
C ALA A 282 -5.97 23.84 -5.42
N SER A 283 -6.70 24.81 -5.98
CA SER A 283 -6.59 25.21 -7.39
C SER A 283 -5.18 25.64 -7.80
N ALA A 284 -4.45 26.30 -6.90
CA ALA A 284 -3.08 26.77 -7.13
C ALA A 284 -2.00 25.67 -6.94
N ASP A 285 -2.35 24.52 -6.34
CA ASP A 285 -1.37 23.49 -5.98
C ASP A 285 -0.90 22.68 -7.20
N LEU A 286 -1.71 22.60 -8.26
CA LEU A 286 -1.43 21.85 -9.49
C LEU A 286 -1.66 22.73 -10.74
N PRO A 287 -0.73 23.64 -11.04
CA PRO A 287 -0.88 24.53 -12.19
C PRO A 287 -0.94 23.71 -13.49
N GLY A 288 -1.94 23.95 -14.32
CA GLY A 288 -2.15 23.24 -15.59
C GLY A 288 -3.07 22.01 -15.50
N LEU A 289 -3.59 21.65 -14.31
CA LEU A 289 -4.65 20.65 -14.19
C LEU A 289 -5.98 21.29 -14.56
N LYS A 290 -6.74 20.68 -15.46
CA LYS A 290 -8.10 21.10 -15.80
C LYS A 290 -9.09 20.30 -14.98
N TRP A 291 -9.92 21.00 -14.23
CA TRP A 291 -10.95 20.42 -13.37
C TRP A 291 -12.21 21.30 -13.43
N MET A 292 -13.34 20.74 -13.05
CA MET A 292 -14.57 21.50 -12.79
C MET A 292 -14.78 21.66 -11.29
N PRO A 293 -15.36 22.78 -10.85
CA PRO A 293 -15.77 22.95 -9.46
C PRO A 293 -16.80 21.89 -9.06
N GLY A 294 -16.81 21.57 -7.76
CA GLY A 294 -17.82 20.71 -7.16
C GLY A 294 -19.24 21.26 -7.37
N VAL A 295 -20.21 20.35 -7.36
CA VAL A 295 -21.62 20.72 -7.54
C VAL A 295 -22.29 20.98 -6.19
N THR A 296 -23.17 21.98 -6.15
CA THR A 296 -23.94 22.35 -4.96
C THR A 296 -25.38 21.83 -4.98
N SER A 297 -25.84 21.34 -6.14
CA SER A 297 -27.18 20.82 -6.35
C SER A 297 -27.12 19.55 -7.17
N TRP A 298 -27.74 18.48 -6.67
CA TRP A 298 -27.85 17.20 -7.35
C TRP A 298 -29.18 16.53 -7.01
N LYS A 299 -29.54 15.51 -7.80
CA LYS A 299 -30.72 14.68 -7.60
C LYS A 299 -30.29 13.23 -7.44
N LEU A 300 -31.07 12.46 -6.70
CA LEU A 300 -30.82 11.06 -6.47
C LEU A 300 -31.68 10.22 -7.41
N MET A 301 -31.08 9.25 -8.12
CA MET A 301 -31.80 8.30 -8.97
C MET A 301 -31.77 6.90 -8.35
N THR A 302 -32.90 6.20 -8.34
CA THR A 302 -32.95 4.79 -7.90
C THR A 302 -32.71 3.83 -9.05
N LYS A 303 -32.63 2.52 -8.75
CA LYS A 303 -32.38 1.51 -9.78
C LYS A 303 -33.51 1.43 -10.81
N GLU A 304 -34.72 1.77 -10.41
CA GLU A 304 -35.93 1.78 -11.25
C GLU A 304 -36.07 3.07 -12.08
N GLY A 305 -35.09 3.98 -12.02
CA GLY A 305 -35.10 5.23 -12.78
C GLY A 305 -35.94 6.35 -12.16
N GLN A 306 -36.40 6.19 -10.91
CA GLN A 306 -37.11 7.24 -10.19
C GLN A 306 -36.13 8.27 -9.63
N TRP A 307 -36.43 9.55 -9.83
CA TRP A 307 -35.64 10.67 -9.33
C TRP A 307 -36.26 11.30 -8.10
N PHE A 308 -35.43 11.58 -7.10
CA PHE A 308 -35.79 12.32 -5.89
C PHE A 308 -34.93 13.58 -5.78
N SER A 309 -35.56 14.71 -5.47
CA SER A 309 -34.86 15.98 -5.25
C SER A 309 -34.78 16.33 -3.76
N ASP A 310 -35.71 15.81 -2.95
CA ASP A 310 -35.73 16.00 -1.50
C ASP A 310 -35.92 14.66 -0.77
N TRP A 311 -35.42 14.58 0.46
CA TRP A 311 -35.68 13.47 1.38
C TRP A 311 -37.17 13.28 1.68
N ALA A 312 -37.94 14.37 1.76
CA ALA A 312 -39.38 14.33 2.03
C ALA A 312 -40.17 13.56 0.96
N ASP A 313 -39.66 13.51 -0.27
CA ASP A 313 -40.29 12.81 -1.39
C ASP A 313 -39.98 11.30 -1.38
N VAL A 314 -39.05 10.85 -0.52
CA VAL A 314 -38.61 9.45 -0.48
C VAL A 314 -39.63 8.61 0.29
N PRO A 315 -40.21 7.56 -0.31
CA PRO A 315 -41.13 6.65 0.37
C PRO A 315 -40.48 5.98 1.58
N SER A 316 -41.24 5.81 2.68
CA SER A 316 -40.75 5.20 3.92
C SER A 316 -40.13 3.81 3.73
N SER A 317 -40.58 3.06 2.72
CA SER A 317 -40.02 1.74 2.36
C SER A 317 -38.55 1.79 1.92
N ARG A 318 -38.04 2.96 1.51
CA ARG A 318 -36.68 3.16 1.01
C ARG A 318 -35.77 3.90 1.98
N HIS A 319 -36.24 4.24 3.18
CA HIS A 319 -35.47 4.98 4.19
C HIS A 319 -34.27 4.20 4.76
N THR A 320 -34.22 2.89 4.53
CA THR A 320 -33.05 2.06 4.89
C THR A 320 -31.89 2.21 3.89
N GLN A 321 -32.20 2.47 2.62
CA GLN A 321 -31.24 2.57 1.53
C GLN A 321 -30.84 4.01 1.25
N ILE A 322 -31.83 4.92 1.20
CA ILE A 322 -31.62 6.34 0.98
C ILE A 322 -31.55 7.02 2.34
N ARG A 323 -30.61 7.94 2.51
CA ARG A 323 -30.38 8.68 3.74
C ARG A 323 -30.52 10.18 3.51
N PRO A 324 -30.89 10.99 4.52
CA PRO A 324 -30.97 12.43 4.38
C PRO A 324 -29.62 13.06 3.98
N THR A 325 -28.50 12.48 4.41
CA THR A 325 -27.13 12.93 4.07
C THR A 325 -26.77 12.78 2.60
N MET A 326 -27.60 12.12 1.79
CA MET A 326 -27.41 11.97 0.35
C MET A 326 -27.95 13.16 -0.45
N PHE A 327 -28.72 14.05 0.18
CA PHE A 327 -29.31 15.22 -0.47
C PHE A 327 -28.50 16.48 -0.15
N PRO A 328 -28.55 17.51 -1.02
CA PRO A 328 -27.93 18.79 -0.72
C PRO A 328 -28.49 19.41 0.57
N PRO A 329 -27.64 20.10 1.36
CA PRO A 329 -28.11 20.92 2.49
C PRO A 329 -29.20 21.92 2.08
N LYS A 330 -30.29 22.00 2.85
CA LYS A 330 -31.43 22.89 2.54
C LYS A 330 -31.16 24.36 2.86
N ASP A 331 -30.26 24.62 3.79
CA ASP A 331 -29.94 25.95 4.29
C ASP A 331 -28.89 26.62 3.35
N PRO A 332 -29.27 27.67 2.60
CA PRO A 332 -28.37 28.32 1.64
C PRO A 332 -27.14 28.95 2.29
N GLU A 333 -27.26 29.45 3.53
CA GLU A 333 -26.14 30.06 4.24
C GLU A 333 -25.10 29.02 4.62
N LYS A 334 -25.56 27.86 5.13
CA LYS A 334 -24.67 26.73 5.42
C LYS A 334 -24.04 26.17 4.15
N LEU A 335 -24.81 26.05 3.07
CA LEU A 335 -24.31 25.56 1.79
C LEU A 335 -23.21 26.47 1.23
N ALA A 336 -23.41 27.79 1.30
CA ALA A 336 -22.39 28.77 0.89
C ALA A 336 -21.14 28.70 1.78
N ALA A 337 -21.31 28.49 3.09
CA ALA A 337 -20.20 28.36 4.03
C ALA A 337 -19.38 27.06 3.85
N MET A 338 -19.94 26.01 3.25
CA MET A 338 -19.23 24.75 2.96
C MET A 338 -18.22 24.88 1.82
N HIS A 339 -18.38 25.88 0.94
CA HIS A 339 -17.50 26.12 -0.21
C HIS A 339 -17.30 24.90 -1.13
N LEU A 340 -18.36 24.13 -1.41
CA LEU A 340 -18.28 22.89 -2.21
C LEU A 340 -17.67 23.11 -3.61
N GLU A 341 -17.69 24.33 -4.14
CA GLU A 341 -17.01 24.71 -5.38
C GLU A 341 -15.49 24.47 -5.35
N ARG A 342 -14.87 24.37 -4.16
CA ARG A 342 -13.45 24.05 -3.96
C ARG A 342 -13.13 22.57 -4.19
N CYS A 343 -14.14 21.70 -4.24
CA CYS A 343 -13.95 20.31 -4.66
C CYS A 343 -13.54 20.25 -6.14
N MET A 344 -12.66 19.31 -6.48
CA MET A 344 -12.10 19.18 -7.82
C MET A 344 -12.68 17.97 -8.53
N ARG A 345 -13.45 18.20 -9.61
CA ARG A 345 -13.93 17.16 -10.51
C ARG A 345 -13.03 17.09 -11.75
N ILE A 346 -12.30 15.99 -11.90
CA ILE A 346 -11.49 15.73 -13.08
C ILE A 346 -12.33 14.92 -14.07
N LEU A 347 -12.60 15.52 -15.23
CA LEU A 347 -13.42 14.91 -16.26
C LEU A 347 -12.56 14.32 -17.38
N PRO A 348 -12.89 13.12 -17.88
CA PRO A 348 -12.08 12.44 -18.90
C PRO A 348 -11.78 13.27 -20.15
N HIS A 349 -12.75 14.05 -20.61
CA HIS A 349 -12.67 14.81 -21.86
C HIS A 349 -11.88 16.12 -21.76
N HIS A 350 -11.46 16.55 -20.55
CA HIS A 350 -10.71 17.78 -20.39
C HIS A 350 -9.23 17.65 -20.74
N GLN A 351 -8.62 16.52 -20.37
CA GLN A 351 -7.18 16.25 -20.53
C GLN A 351 -6.88 14.79 -20.89
N ASN A 352 -7.85 14.07 -21.49
CA ASN A 352 -7.69 12.67 -21.87
C ASN A 352 -7.30 11.76 -20.68
N THR A 353 -7.93 11.95 -19.53
CA THR A 353 -7.67 11.19 -18.30
C THR A 353 -8.83 10.26 -17.92
N GLY A 354 -8.71 9.57 -16.79
CA GLY A 354 -9.86 8.96 -16.11
C GLY A 354 -10.77 10.02 -15.48
N GLY A 355 -11.93 9.58 -14.99
CA GLY A 355 -12.83 10.39 -14.17
C GLY A 355 -12.44 10.25 -12.70
N PHE A 356 -12.37 11.38 -11.99
CA PHE A 356 -11.88 11.38 -10.61
C PHE A 356 -12.42 12.58 -9.81
N PHE A 357 -12.60 12.39 -8.52
CA PHE A 357 -13.01 13.43 -7.59
C PHE A 357 -11.99 13.58 -6.46
N VAL A 358 -11.68 14.83 -6.09
CA VAL A 358 -10.80 15.14 -4.97
C VAL A 358 -11.32 16.31 -4.14
N ALA A 359 -11.30 16.14 -2.82
CA ALA A 359 -11.60 17.19 -1.85
C ALA A 359 -10.48 17.26 -0.81
N VAL A 360 -10.00 18.47 -0.54
CA VAL A 360 -8.90 18.72 0.38
C VAL A 360 -9.41 19.41 1.63
N LEU A 361 -9.22 18.79 2.79
CA LEU A 361 -9.77 19.22 4.06
C LEU A 361 -8.63 19.53 5.04
N VAL A 362 -8.79 20.57 5.85
CA VAL A 362 -7.89 20.88 6.99
C VAL A 362 -8.69 20.96 8.27
N LYS A 363 -8.21 20.28 9.30
CA LYS A 363 -8.83 20.28 10.62
C LYS A 363 -8.35 21.48 11.43
N LYS A 364 -9.23 22.43 11.70
CA LYS A 364 -8.91 23.67 12.44
C LYS A 364 -9.07 23.53 13.94
N ALA A 365 -9.94 22.63 14.39
CA ALA A 365 -10.20 22.39 15.81
C ALA A 365 -10.44 20.90 16.09
N PRO A 366 -10.39 20.46 17.37
CA PRO A 366 -10.82 19.11 17.75
C PRO A 366 -12.28 18.86 17.32
N MET A 367 -12.56 17.65 16.82
CA MET A 367 -13.91 17.34 16.35
C MET A 367 -14.93 17.39 17.50
N PRO A 368 -16.15 17.92 17.28
CA PRO A 368 -17.16 18.06 18.34
C PRO A 368 -17.47 16.75 19.06
N TRP A 369 -17.48 15.64 18.32
CA TRP A 369 -17.76 14.31 18.85
C TRP A 369 -16.57 13.64 19.55
N ASN A 370 -15.37 14.23 19.48
CA ASN A 370 -14.19 13.76 20.22
C ASN A 370 -14.14 14.27 21.67
N LYS A 371 -15.08 15.12 22.10
CA LYS A 371 -15.12 15.71 23.46
C LYS A 371 -15.26 14.68 24.59
N ARG A 372 -15.55 13.41 24.28
CA ARG A 372 -15.41 12.28 25.21
C ARG A 372 -14.18 11.47 24.84
N HIS A 373 -13.04 11.77 25.45
CA HIS A 373 -11.89 10.87 25.40
C HIS A 373 -12.32 9.48 25.91
N PRO A 374 -11.98 8.37 25.21
CA PRO A 374 -12.17 7.04 25.77
C PRO A 374 -11.42 6.98 27.11
N LYS A 375 -12.11 6.64 28.21
CA LYS A 375 -11.45 6.41 29.50
C LYS A 375 -10.41 5.31 29.27
N LEU A 376 -9.13 5.62 29.48
CA LEU A 376 -8.04 4.64 29.52
C LEU A 376 -8.46 3.52 30.48
N ARG A 377 -8.75 2.31 29.98
CA ARG A 377 -8.89 1.13 30.84
C ARG A 377 -7.55 0.96 31.53
N LYS A 378 -7.47 1.32 32.82
CA LYS A 378 -6.34 0.97 33.67
C LYS A 378 -6.24 -0.55 33.67
N SER A 379 -5.13 -1.09 33.19
CA SER A 379 -4.76 -2.49 33.41
C SER A 379 -4.70 -2.70 34.93
N ALA A 380 -5.52 -3.61 35.45
CA ALA A 380 -5.47 -4.00 36.85
C ALA A 380 -4.14 -4.72 37.10
N ALA A 381 -3.18 -4.00 37.70
CA ALA A 381 -1.98 -4.58 38.28
C ALA A 381 -2.12 -4.56 39.80
N ALA A 382 -2.06 -5.77 40.35
CA ALA A 382 -1.91 -6.18 41.75
C ALA A 382 -1.71 -5.09 42.82
N GLN A 383 -2.62 -5.08 43.81
CA GLN A 383 -2.26 -4.82 45.20
C GLN A 383 -2.86 -5.91 46.08
N THR A 384 -1.98 -6.74 46.61
CA THR A 384 -2.20 -7.65 47.73
C THR A 384 -2.15 -6.87 49.05
N GLY A 385 -3.11 -7.15 49.94
CA GLY A 385 -2.92 -7.01 51.39
C GLY A 385 -3.96 -6.17 52.13
N GLY A 386 -4.77 -6.84 52.97
CA GLY A 386 -5.25 -6.23 54.22
C GLY A 386 -6.78 -6.19 54.45
N SER A 387 -7.27 -7.20 55.17
CA SER A 387 -8.38 -7.17 56.17
C SER A 387 -9.79 -6.70 55.79
N SER A 388 -10.75 -7.63 55.91
CA SER A 388 -12.19 -7.37 56.14
C SER A 388 -12.44 -6.60 57.46
N PRO A 389 -13.63 -5.98 57.67
CA PRO A 389 -14.79 -6.75 58.14
C PRO A 389 -16.15 -6.37 57.50
N ALA A 390 -17.13 -7.24 57.82
CA ALA A 390 -18.55 -7.28 57.50
C ALA A 390 -19.34 -5.97 57.75
N ASP A 391 -20.44 -5.73 57.00
CA ASP A 391 -21.81 -6.07 57.43
C ASP A 391 -22.91 -5.55 56.47
N ALA A 392 -23.84 -6.46 56.18
CA ALA A 392 -25.29 -6.32 55.91
C ALA A 392 -25.88 -5.60 54.66
N PRO A 393 -27.06 -6.06 54.18
CA PRO A 393 -27.53 -5.94 52.79
C PRO A 393 -28.88 -5.20 52.60
N CYS A 394 -29.26 -4.90 51.36
CA CYS A 394 -30.62 -4.49 50.96
C CYS A 394 -30.87 -4.72 49.44
N PRO A 395 -32.13 -4.81 48.97
CA PRO A 395 -32.75 -6.05 48.47
C PRO A 395 -32.99 -6.09 46.94
N PRO A 396 -33.38 -7.24 46.37
CA PRO A 396 -33.73 -7.36 44.95
C PRO A 396 -35.21 -7.00 44.69
N PRO A 397 -35.57 -6.49 43.49
CA PRO A 397 -36.96 -6.33 43.10
C PRO A 397 -37.55 -7.65 42.60
N GLU A 398 -38.86 -7.71 42.78
CA GLU A 398 -39.76 -8.85 42.68
C GLU A 398 -39.90 -9.40 41.25
N GLY A 399 -40.30 -10.66 41.20
CA GLY A 399 -40.51 -11.42 39.99
C GLY A 399 -41.96 -11.37 39.49
N SER A 400 -42.13 -11.96 38.31
CA SER A 400 -43.41 -12.48 37.84
C SER A 400 -43.14 -13.88 37.28
N GLN A 401 -43.73 -14.88 37.93
CA GLN A 401 -43.75 -16.29 37.57
C GLN A 401 -44.79 -16.54 36.48
N GLU A 402 -44.52 -17.53 35.62
CA GLU A 402 -45.47 -18.41 34.94
C GLU A 402 -44.62 -19.56 34.37
N GLU A 403 -44.40 -20.62 35.15
CA GLU A 403 -45.10 -21.93 35.12
C GLU A 403 -44.71 -22.84 33.93
N MET A 404 -44.26 -24.04 34.30
CA MET A 404 -43.84 -25.17 33.46
C MET A 404 -45.05 -26.00 33.02
N GLU A 405 -44.98 -26.64 31.86
CA GLU A 405 -45.59 -27.97 31.69
C GLU A 405 -44.77 -28.84 30.71
N GLU A 406 -44.49 -30.07 31.16
CA GLU A 406 -43.86 -31.17 30.43
C GLU A 406 -44.85 -31.89 29.50
N GLY A 407 -44.32 -32.58 28.48
CA GLY A 407 -45.05 -33.64 27.77
C GLY A 407 -44.33 -34.20 26.55
N GLY A 408 -43.72 -35.39 26.68
CA GLY A 408 -43.29 -36.24 25.55
C GLY A 408 -44.49 -36.88 24.80
N PRO A 409 -44.29 -37.79 23.81
CA PRO A 409 -43.50 -39.01 23.99
C PRO A 409 -42.69 -39.56 22.77
N GLU A 410 -41.67 -40.36 23.13
CA GLU A 410 -41.21 -41.67 22.61
C GLU A 410 -41.16 -42.02 21.09
N ALA A 411 -39.98 -42.48 20.65
CA ALA A 411 -39.82 -43.75 19.91
C ALA A 411 -38.39 -44.33 20.08
N LYS A 412 -38.34 -45.66 20.30
CA LYS A 412 -37.23 -46.57 20.64
C LYS A 412 -36.42 -47.03 19.39
N VAL A 413 -35.08 -47.10 19.43
CA VAL A 413 -34.13 -48.23 19.76
C VAL A 413 -33.78 -49.16 18.58
N ASP A 414 -32.47 -49.31 18.31
CA ASP A 414 -31.68 -50.56 18.11
C ASP A 414 -30.21 -50.15 17.77
N GLU A 415 -29.24 -50.23 18.69
CA GLU A 415 -28.24 -51.32 18.93
C GLU A 415 -27.36 -51.66 17.70
N GLU A 416 -26.02 -51.84 17.72
CA GLU A 416 -24.95 -51.89 18.72
C GLU A 416 -23.60 -51.98 17.93
N ALA A 417 -22.48 -51.44 18.46
CA ALA A 417 -21.13 -52.04 18.45
C ALA A 417 -19.99 -50.99 18.71
N GLU A 418 -19.47 -51.02 19.94
CA GLU A 418 -18.18 -50.47 20.44
C GLU A 418 -17.20 -51.69 20.62
N PRO A 419 -15.87 -51.59 20.92
CA PRO A 419 -15.31 -50.60 21.86
C PRO A 419 -13.84 -50.12 21.75
N ALA A 420 -13.58 -49.10 22.60
CA ALA A 420 -12.37 -48.86 23.43
C ALA A 420 -11.13 -48.14 22.82
N GLY A 421 -10.54 -47.11 23.45
CA GLY A 421 -10.84 -46.46 24.73
C GLY A 421 -9.88 -45.30 25.10
N ALA A 422 -10.48 -44.20 25.60
CA ALA A 422 -10.14 -43.30 26.73
C ALA A 422 -8.75 -42.61 26.89
N PRO A 423 -8.64 -41.49 27.68
CA PRO A 423 -9.68 -40.73 28.39
C PRO A 423 -9.70 -39.19 28.18
N LEU A 424 -10.85 -38.63 28.56
CA LEU A 424 -11.21 -37.22 28.76
C LEU A 424 -10.70 -36.65 30.09
N ALA A 425 -10.62 -35.31 30.18
CA ALA A 425 -11.04 -34.58 31.39
C ALA A 425 -11.66 -33.21 31.01
N GLN A 426 -12.87 -32.99 31.52
CA GLN A 426 -13.77 -31.82 31.42
C GLN A 426 -13.24 -30.63 32.29
N GLU A 427 -13.66 -29.37 32.14
CA GLU A 427 -14.99 -28.85 32.52
C GLU A 427 -15.23 -27.37 32.13
N ALA A 428 -16.54 -27.09 31.97
CA ALA A 428 -17.28 -25.86 32.30
C ALA A 428 -17.13 -24.59 31.46
N ALA A 429 -18.13 -24.40 30.59
CA ALA A 429 -18.46 -23.14 29.93
C ALA A 429 -19.19 -22.18 30.90
N GLY A 430 -18.66 -20.96 31.03
CA GLY A 430 -19.39 -19.79 31.53
C GLY A 430 -19.61 -18.81 30.38
N LYS A 431 -20.87 -18.44 30.12
CA LYS A 431 -21.28 -17.44 29.12
C LYS A 431 -20.57 -16.10 29.38
N GLN A 432 -19.77 -15.62 28.43
CA GLN A 432 -19.25 -14.26 28.38
C GLN A 432 -19.76 -13.54 27.13
N GLU A 433 -20.19 -12.30 27.35
CA GLU A 433 -20.63 -11.32 26.35
C GLU A 433 -19.66 -11.24 25.17
N ALA A 434 -20.22 -11.12 23.95
CA ALA A 434 -19.48 -11.08 22.69
C ALA A 434 -18.58 -9.84 22.59
N VAL A 435 -17.37 -9.96 23.11
CA VAL A 435 -16.22 -9.16 22.69
C VAL A 435 -15.79 -9.70 21.33
N CYS A 436 -15.79 -8.86 20.30
CA CYS A 436 -15.25 -9.17 18.98
C CYS A 436 -13.76 -9.52 19.13
N GLY A 437 -13.45 -10.80 19.31
CA GLY A 437 -12.10 -11.32 19.44
C GLY A 437 -11.35 -11.20 18.12
N LEU A 438 -10.12 -10.70 18.20
CA LEU A 438 -9.05 -10.83 17.19
C LEU A 438 -8.61 -12.29 17.03
N PHE A 439 -9.55 -13.23 16.90
CA PHE A 439 -9.24 -14.65 16.76
C PHE A 439 -9.35 -15.07 15.30
N GLY A 440 -8.19 -15.36 14.70
CA GLY A 440 -8.11 -16.36 13.65
C GLY A 440 -7.26 -16.06 12.42
N TYR A 441 -6.03 -15.54 12.52
CA TYR A 441 -5.08 -15.63 11.38
C TYR A 441 -3.60 -15.73 11.85
N LYS A 442 -2.84 -16.66 11.23
CA LYS A 442 -1.47 -17.11 11.58
C LYS A 442 -0.38 -16.16 11.05
N GLU A 443 -0.19 -14.98 11.64
CA GLU A 443 1.06 -14.24 11.44
C GLU A 443 1.80 -14.09 12.77
N ASP A 444 3.08 -14.48 12.79
CA ASP A 444 3.90 -14.32 13.98
C ASP A 444 4.13 -12.81 14.24
N PRO A 445 4.07 -12.36 15.51
CA PRO A 445 4.24 -10.96 15.85
C PRO A 445 5.67 -10.48 15.56
N PHE A 446 5.80 -9.19 15.25
CA PHE A 446 7.10 -8.56 15.15
C PHE A 446 7.71 -8.35 16.54
N VAL A 447 8.89 -8.92 16.76
CA VAL A 447 9.63 -8.86 18.02
C VAL A 447 10.91 -8.07 17.80
N PHE A 448 11.11 -7.02 18.60
CA PHE A 448 12.33 -6.23 18.58
C PHE A 448 13.48 -6.96 19.27
N LEU A 449 14.69 -6.81 18.72
CA LEU A 449 15.90 -7.33 19.36
C LEU A 449 16.35 -6.40 20.50
N THR A 450 16.93 -6.98 21.55
CA THR A 450 17.57 -6.23 22.63
C THR A 450 19.00 -5.85 22.25
N GLU A 451 19.56 -4.80 22.86
CA GLU A 451 20.96 -4.40 22.60
C GLU A 451 21.98 -5.49 22.94
N ALA A 452 21.65 -6.33 23.92
CA ALA A 452 22.47 -7.45 24.38
C ALA A 452 22.27 -8.74 23.56
N ASP A 453 21.47 -8.73 22.49
CA ASP A 453 21.23 -9.93 21.70
C ASP A 453 22.54 -10.44 21.06
N PRO A 454 22.91 -11.71 21.25
CA PRO A 454 24.19 -12.25 20.79
C PRO A 454 24.37 -12.16 19.27
N VAL A 455 23.27 -12.05 18.52
CA VAL A 455 23.29 -11.82 17.07
C VAL A 455 24.02 -10.53 16.70
N PHE A 456 23.89 -9.47 17.49
CA PHE A 456 24.58 -8.21 17.20
C PHE A 456 26.08 -8.29 17.43
N ASN A 457 26.56 -9.05 18.41
CA ASN A 457 28.00 -9.20 18.65
C ASN A 457 28.70 -9.83 17.44
N THR A 458 28.08 -10.87 16.86
CA THR A 458 28.59 -11.54 15.66
C THR A 458 28.49 -10.67 14.41
N ILE A 459 27.39 -9.93 14.23
CA ILE A 459 27.22 -9.06 13.06
C ILE A 459 28.14 -7.83 13.16
N GLN A 460 28.25 -7.21 14.33
CA GLN A 460 29.08 -6.03 14.56
C GLN A 460 30.57 -6.35 14.36
N SER A 461 31.05 -7.49 14.87
CA SER A 461 32.45 -7.90 14.67
C SER A 461 32.74 -8.29 13.22
N PHE A 462 31.78 -8.91 12.52
CA PHE A 462 31.97 -9.37 11.15
C PHE A 462 31.90 -8.24 10.11
N TYR A 463 30.98 -7.29 10.26
CA TYR A 463 30.78 -6.18 9.32
C TYR A 463 31.44 -4.86 9.74
N ASP A 464 32.11 -4.82 10.90
CA ASP A 464 32.69 -3.59 11.49
C ASP A 464 31.66 -2.44 11.54
N LEU A 465 30.46 -2.76 12.05
CA LEU A 465 29.36 -1.78 12.12
C LEU A 465 29.74 -0.64 13.06
N SER A 466 29.35 0.59 12.68
CA SER A 466 29.51 1.77 13.54
C SER A 466 28.87 1.50 14.92
N PRO A 467 29.51 1.93 16.02
CA PRO A 467 28.89 1.86 17.34
C PRO A 467 27.56 2.61 17.42
N ASP A 468 27.36 3.61 16.55
CA ASP A 468 26.12 4.41 16.45
C ASP A 468 25.00 3.71 15.66
N PHE A 469 25.18 2.45 15.24
CA PHE A 469 24.15 1.71 14.52
C PHE A 469 22.89 1.52 15.40
N PRO A 470 21.67 1.80 14.89
CA PRO A 470 20.44 1.75 15.68
C PRO A 470 19.96 0.29 15.91
N LYS A 471 20.64 -0.45 16.79
CA LYS A 471 20.35 -1.86 17.11
C LYS A 471 18.91 -2.09 17.54
N LEU A 472 18.36 -1.16 18.33
CA LEU A 472 16.99 -1.22 18.86
C LEU A 472 15.91 -1.18 17.78
N ASN A 473 16.23 -0.68 16.58
CA ASN A 473 15.29 -0.56 15.47
C ASN A 473 15.21 -1.83 14.62
N VAL A 474 15.92 -2.89 15.01
CA VAL A 474 15.92 -4.18 14.30
C VAL A 474 14.90 -5.13 14.92
N LEU A 475 14.13 -5.78 14.07
CA LEU A 475 13.06 -6.69 14.45
C LEU A 475 13.04 -7.97 13.63
N THR A 476 12.43 -9.01 14.19
CA THR A 476 12.24 -10.33 13.58
C THR A 476 10.78 -10.74 13.70
N ARG A 477 10.29 -11.61 12.80
CA ARG A 477 8.96 -12.21 12.94
C ARG A 477 8.94 -13.44 13.85
N THR A 478 10.11 -14.03 14.13
CA THR A 478 10.16 -15.27 14.91
C THR A 478 10.38 -14.97 16.39
N HIS A 479 9.42 -15.34 17.25
CA HIS A 479 9.53 -15.24 18.71
C HIS A 479 10.48 -16.30 19.28
N GLU A 480 10.34 -17.56 18.85
CA GLU A 480 11.12 -18.71 19.32
C GLU A 480 11.83 -19.44 18.18
N GLY A 481 13.12 -19.73 18.36
CA GLY A 481 13.93 -20.49 17.39
C GLY A 481 14.86 -19.65 16.52
N LYS A 482 15.33 -20.24 15.42
CA LYS A 482 16.36 -19.65 14.56
C LYS A 482 15.76 -18.49 13.72
N LYS A 483 16.06 -17.26 14.12
CA LYS A 483 15.72 -16.01 13.39
C LYS A 483 16.17 -16.09 11.92
N ARG A 484 15.23 -16.10 10.97
CA ARG A 484 15.53 -16.22 9.53
C ARG A 484 15.86 -14.88 8.87
N HIS A 485 15.10 -13.84 9.19
CA HIS A 485 15.23 -12.52 8.58
C HIS A 485 15.18 -11.45 9.65
N LEU A 486 16.05 -10.45 9.52
CA LEU A 486 16.06 -9.26 10.36
C LEU A 486 15.61 -8.07 9.52
N TYR A 487 14.65 -7.31 10.03
CA TYR A 487 14.09 -6.12 9.41
C TYR A 487 14.48 -4.89 10.22
N MET A 488 14.57 -3.73 9.57
CA MET A 488 14.84 -2.45 10.22
C MET A 488 13.70 -1.47 9.94
N VAL A 489 13.29 -0.76 10.97
CA VAL A 489 12.23 0.27 10.93
C VAL A 489 12.75 1.61 11.40
N SER A 490 12.02 2.69 11.14
CA SER A 490 12.34 3.99 11.74
C SER A 490 12.08 3.99 13.26
N LYS A 491 12.74 4.91 13.96
CA LYS A 491 12.58 5.09 15.42
C LYS A 491 11.11 5.35 15.80
N GLU A 492 10.45 6.21 15.04
CA GLU A 492 9.03 6.54 15.27
C GLU A 492 8.13 5.33 15.04
N LEU A 493 8.37 4.55 13.99
CA LEU A 493 7.57 3.36 13.71
C LEU A 493 7.79 2.26 14.76
N ARG A 494 9.02 2.15 15.30
CA ARG A 494 9.30 1.30 16.46
C ARG A 494 8.47 1.70 17.67
N ASN A 495 8.38 3.00 17.97
CA ASN A 495 7.55 3.51 19.08
C ASN A 495 6.08 3.10 18.90
N VAL A 496 5.55 3.22 17.68
CA VAL A 496 4.19 2.78 17.35
C VAL A 496 4.02 1.26 17.54
N LEU A 497 4.94 0.45 17.02
CA LEU A 497 4.83 -1.02 17.09
C LEU A 497 4.85 -1.54 18.53
N LEU A 498 5.75 -1.03 19.37
CA LEU A 498 5.89 -1.45 20.77
C LEU A 498 4.64 -1.15 21.61
N ASN A 499 3.94 -0.06 21.32
CA ASN A 499 2.79 0.39 22.10
C ASN A 499 1.45 -0.17 21.60
N ASN A 500 1.41 -0.84 20.44
CA ASN A 500 0.16 -1.24 19.77
C ASN A 500 0.15 -2.68 19.24
N SER A 501 1.09 -3.53 19.66
CA SER A 501 1.20 -4.92 19.19
C SER A 501 -0.10 -5.73 19.32
N GLU A 502 -0.86 -5.53 20.39
CA GLU A 502 -2.15 -6.21 20.62
C GLU A 502 -3.35 -5.55 19.91
N ARG A 503 -3.18 -4.31 19.46
CA ARG A 503 -4.25 -3.50 18.85
C ARG A 503 -4.23 -3.54 17.32
N MET A 504 -3.13 -3.98 16.73
CA MET A 504 -2.89 -3.88 15.30
C MET A 504 -2.51 -5.21 14.66
N LYS A 505 -3.26 -5.58 13.62
CA LYS A 505 -2.86 -6.61 12.67
C LYS A 505 -1.87 -6.03 11.66
N VAL A 506 -0.59 -6.24 11.91
CA VAL A 506 0.51 -5.76 11.04
C VAL A 506 0.88 -6.84 10.04
N ILE A 507 0.65 -6.57 8.74
CA ILE A 507 0.95 -7.51 7.64
C ILE A 507 2.38 -7.40 7.17
N ASN A 508 3.01 -6.21 7.23
CA ASN A 508 4.42 -6.03 6.90
C ASN A 508 4.94 -4.73 7.49
N THR A 509 6.23 -4.66 7.81
CA THR A 509 6.87 -3.42 8.25
C THR A 509 8.38 -3.47 8.01
N GLY A 510 8.97 -2.30 7.74
CA GLY A 510 10.40 -2.12 7.63
C GLY A 510 11.06 -2.75 6.38
N VAL A 511 12.38 -2.62 6.33
CA VAL A 511 13.24 -3.14 5.25
C VAL A 511 13.99 -4.35 5.74
N LYS A 512 14.09 -5.42 4.94
CA LYS A 512 14.90 -6.57 5.31
C LYS A 512 16.38 -6.18 5.25
N VAL A 513 17.07 -6.23 6.38
CA VAL A 513 18.49 -5.88 6.48
C VAL A 513 19.41 -7.09 6.47
N TRP A 514 19.02 -8.16 7.16
CA TRP A 514 19.81 -9.39 7.16
C TRP A 514 18.96 -10.61 6.89
N SER A 515 19.60 -11.63 6.31
CA SER A 515 19.02 -12.96 6.14
C SER A 515 19.98 -13.98 6.69
N ARG A 516 19.48 -14.94 7.45
CA ARG A 516 20.27 -16.05 7.95
C ARG A 516 20.69 -16.96 6.81
N ASN A 517 21.94 -17.38 6.80
CA ASN A 517 22.47 -18.38 5.91
C ASN A 517 22.75 -19.66 6.71
N SER A 518 22.34 -20.81 6.18
CA SER A 518 22.49 -22.11 6.84
C SER A 518 23.96 -22.45 7.11
N ASP A 519 24.85 -22.06 6.20
CA ASP A 519 26.29 -22.34 6.26
C ASP A 519 27.11 -21.17 6.84
N GLY A 520 26.46 -20.07 7.26
CA GLY A 520 27.16 -18.84 7.65
C GLY A 520 27.96 -18.97 8.96
N GLU A 521 27.57 -19.91 9.83
CA GLU A 521 28.28 -20.18 11.09
C GLU A 521 29.71 -20.70 10.83
N GLU A 522 29.98 -21.35 9.69
CA GLU A 522 31.33 -21.78 9.28
C GLU A 522 32.26 -20.62 8.88
N PHE A 523 31.68 -19.47 8.51
CA PHE A 523 32.41 -18.29 8.04
C PHE A 523 32.43 -17.14 9.07
N GLY A 524 32.09 -17.42 10.32
CA GLY A 524 32.13 -16.45 11.42
C GLY A 524 30.89 -15.56 11.56
N CYS A 525 29.89 -15.64 10.66
CA CYS A 525 28.62 -14.95 10.81
C CYS A 525 27.45 -15.66 10.12
N ALA A 526 26.43 -16.02 10.91
CA ALA A 526 25.21 -16.67 10.40
C ALA A 526 24.34 -15.76 9.52
N PHE A 527 24.60 -14.45 9.48
CA PHE A 527 23.74 -13.46 8.80
C PHE A 527 24.45 -12.78 7.63
N ARG A 528 23.80 -12.81 6.46
CA ARG A 528 24.23 -12.05 5.28
C ARG A 528 23.43 -10.75 5.15
N LEU A 529 24.10 -9.68 4.71
CA LEU A 529 23.41 -8.46 4.29
C LEU A 529 22.41 -8.77 3.17
N ALA A 530 21.19 -8.28 3.34
CA ALA A 530 20.16 -8.34 2.31
C ALA A 530 20.42 -7.28 1.24
N GLN A 531 20.03 -7.58 0.02
CA GLN A 531 20.20 -6.67 -1.12
C GLN A 531 19.40 -5.36 -0.97
N GLU A 532 18.35 -5.38 -0.16
CA GLU A 532 17.42 -4.27 0.11
C GLU A 532 18.08 -3.14 0.94
N VAL A 533 19.25 -3.40 1.55
CA VAL A 533 19.97 -2.47 2.45
C VAL A 533 20.71 -1.35 1.74
N ASN A 534 21.03 -1.54 0.46
CA ASN A 534 22.02 -0.67 -0.19
C ASN A 534 21.56 0.79 -0.35
N ARG A 535 20.26 1.05 -0.20
CA ARG A 535 19.69 2.40 -0.20
C ARG A 535 20.14 3.23 1.01
N TYR A 536 20.50 2.59 2.12
CA TYR A 536 20.90 3.24 3.39
C TYR A 536 22.30 2.85 3.87
N SER A 537 22.98 1.95 3.15
CA SER A 537 24.30 1.39 3.55
C SER A 537 25.42 2.43 3.56
N ARG A 538 25.33 3.49 2.74
CA ARG A 538 26.37 4.53 2.64
C ARG A 538 26.63 5.28 3.97
N GLY A 539 25.67 5.30 4.89
CA GLY A 539 25.83 5.89 6.23
C GLY A 539 26.03 4.91 7.39
N LEU A 540 25.85 3.59 7.17
CA LEU A 540 25.80 2.59 8.25
C LEU A 540 27.13 1.86 8.48
N ALA A 541 28.04 1.88 7.50
CA ALA A 541 29.38 1.31 7.63
C ALA A 541 30.41 2.44 7.83
N SER A 542 31.01 2.51 9.01
CA SER A 542 32.06 3.49 9.34
C SER A 542 33.34 3.27 8.53
N ARG A 543 33.54 2.05 8.02
CA ARG A 543 34.57 1.68 7.05
C ARG A 543 34.02 0.56 6.19
N ALA A 544 33.58 0.85 4.97
CA ALA A 544 33.85 -0.12 3.90
C ALA A 544 35.37 -0.17 3.84
N ALA A 545 35.99 -1.21 4.42
CA ALA A 545 37.43 -1.34 4.51
C ALA A 545 38.03 -1.33 3.09
N THR A 546 38.37 -0.15 2.59
CA THR A 546 39.38 0.09 1.58
C THR A 546 40.72 -0.27 2.22
N LYS A 547 40.94 -1.55 2.41
CA LYS A 547 42.28 -2.11 2.37
C LYS A 547 42.31 -2.99 1.15
N ASP A 548 43.20 -2.66 0.22
CA ASP A 548 43.60 -3.53 -0.88
C ASP A 548 44.02 -4.89 -0.27
N TYR A 549 43.09 -5.82 -0.17
CA TYR A 549 43.37 -7.20 0.17
C TYR A 549 43.31 -8.00 -1.12
N PHE A 550 44.49 -8.26 -1.68
CA PHE A 550 44.73 -9.53 -2.36
C PHE A 550 44.25 -10.65 -1.42
N LEU A 551 43.24 -11.39 -1.86
CA LEU A 551 42.88 -12.75 -1.41
C LEU A 551 43.15 -13.06 0.08
N ASN A 552 42.21 -12.70 0.95
CA ASN A 552 42.08 -13.36 2.25
C ASN A 552 40.95 -14.43 2.12
N PRO A 553 41.23 -15.74 2.22
CA PRO A 553 40.24 -16.81 1.99
C PRO A 553 39.10 -16.87 3.01
N PHE A 554 39.14 -16.03 4.06
CA PHE A 554 38.33 -16.19 5.27
C PHE A 554 37.23 -15.13 5.46
N ILE A 555 37.06 -14.20 4.50
CA ILE A 555 36.00 -13.18 4.56
C ILE A 555 34.99 -13.47 3.45
N CYS A 556 33.75 -13.80 3.84
CA CYS A 556 32.67 -14.09 2.90
C CYS A 556 32.23 -12.88 2.04
N ALA A 557 32.71 -11.67 2.37
CA ALA A 557 32.56 -10.48 1.54
C ALA A 557 33.79 -10.31 0.63
N ILE A 558 33.58 -10.23 -0.68
CA ILE A 558 34.63 -9.96 -1.66
C ILE A 558 34.45 -8.55 -2.24
N VAL A 559 35.56 -7.87 -2.52
CA VAL A 559 35.55 -6.64 -3.33
C VAL A 559 36.03 -7.01 -4.73
N LEU A 560 35.12 -6.97 -5.69
CA LEU A 560 35.40 -7.12 -7.11
C LEU A 560 35.84 -5.76 -7.64
N LYS A 561 37.13 -5.61 -7.90
CA LYS A 561 37.71 -4.41 -8.52
C LYS A 561 37.93 -4.69 -10.00
N TYR A 562 37.13 -4.07 -10.85
CA TYR A 562 37.41 -3.97 -12.27
C TYR A 562 38.46 -2.86 -12.48
N LEU A 563 39.57 -3.22 -13.13
CA LEU A 563 40.62 -2.29 -13.51
C LEU A 563 40.51 -2.01 -15.01
N PRO A 564 40.48 -0.74 -15.43
CA PRO A 564 40.42 -0.39 -16.85
C PRO A 564 41.58 -0.99 -17.63
N ASN A 565 41.28 -1.62 -18.75
CA ASN A 565 42.31 -2.02 -19.71
C ASN A 565 42.56 -0.86 -20.70
N PRO A 566 43.70 -0.16 -20.62
CA PRO A 566 44.00 0.97 -21.49
C PRO A 566 44.12 0.60 -22.97
N ASN A 567 44.25 -0.69 -23.28
CA ASN A 567 44.37 -1.20 -24.65
C ASN A 567 43.03 -1.58 -25.29
N ASN A 568 41.92 -1.52 -24.54
CA ASN A 568 40.59 -1.85 -25.04
C ASN A 568 39.59 -0.69 -24.83
N PRO A 569 39.47 0.26 -25.77
CA PRO A 569 38.63 1.44 -25.61
C PRO A 569 37.13 1.14 -25.56
N SER A 570 36.68 -0.08 -25.90
CA SER A 570 35.27 -0.49 -25.78
C SER A 570 34.88 -0.97 -24.38
N GLU A 571 35.84 -1.14 -23.47
CA GLU A 571 35.58 -1.47 -22.07
C GLU A 571 35.50 -0.21 -21.18
N PRO A 572 34.84 -0.27 -20.01
CA PRO A 572 34.75 0.90 -19.12
C PRO A 572 36.14 1.40 -18.72
N GLN A 573 36.40 2.68 -18.98
CA GLN A 573 37.70 3.31 -18.68
C GLN A 573 37.80 3.81 -17.23
N CYS A 574 36.78 3.58 -16.43
CA CYS A 574 36.76 3.91 -15.01
C CYS A 574 36.86 2.64 -14.15
N PRO A 575 37.65 2.64 -13.06
CA PRO A 575 37.69 1.52 -12.14
C PRO A 575 36.33 1.34 -11.45
N ILE A 576 35.81 0.12 -11.46
CA ILE A 576 34.54 -0.22 -10.80
C ILE A 576 34.85 -1.09 -9.59
N GLN A 577 34.37 -0.70 -8.41
CA GLN A 577 34.49 -1.50 -7.19
C GLN A 577 33.11 -1.97 -6.76
N LEU A 578 32.91 -3.29 -6.76
CA LEU A 578 31.68 -3.92 -6.31
C LEU A 578 31.96 -4.78 -5.09
N CYS A 579 31.28 -4.52 -3.99
CA CYS A 579 31.24 -5.46 -2.89
C CYS A 579 30.32 -6.63 -3.25
N GLY A 580 30.61 -7.83 -2.77
CA GLY A 580 29.84 -9.02 -3.07
C GLY A 580 30.06 -10.11 -2.04
N TRP A 581 29.37 -11.22 -2.22
CA TRP A 581 29.50 -12.42 -1.43
C TRP A 581 30.04 -13.56 -2.28
N ARG A 582 30.98 -14.33 -1.72
CA ARG A 582 31.44 -15.59 -2.30
C ARG A 582 30.86 -16.76 -1.50
N GLY A 583 30.00 -17.53 -2.15
CA GLY A 583 29.54 -18.83 -1.70
C GLY A 583 30.45 -19.97 -2.14
N LYS A 584 30.09 -21.20 -1.73
CA LYS A 584 30.84 -22.42 -2.04
C LYS A 584 31.02 -22.65 -3.54
N THR A 585 30.01 -22.31 -4.36
CA THR A 585 30.00 -22.50 -5.82
C THR A 585 29.60 -21.24 -6.61
N SER A 586 29.35 -20.12 -5.94
CA SER A 586 28.83 -18.91 -6.59
C SER A 586 29.48 -17.64 -6.05
N ILE A 587 29.56 -16.62 -6.89
CA ILE A 587 29.93 -15.26 -6.52
C ILE A 587 28.74 -14.36 -6.84
N ARG A 588 28.31 -13.53 -5.89
CA ARG A 588 27.17 -12.61 -6.05
C ARG A 588 27.55 -11.22 -5.57
N ALA A 589 27.59 -10.24 -6.46
CA ALA A 589 27.80 -8.84 -6.07
C ALA A 589 26.58 -8.29 -5.29
N PHE A 590 26.85 -7.51 -4.23
CA PHE A 590 25.88 -6.71 -3.47
C PHE A 590 25.54 -5.44 -4.25
N VAL A 591 24.97 -5.66 -5.43
CA VAL A 591 24.51 -4.61 -6.29
C VAL A 591 22.98 -4.59 -6.21
N PRO A 592 22.35 -3.46 -5.89
CA PRO A 592 20.90 -3.30 -5.89
C PRO A 592 20.35 -3.70 -7.24
N ARG A 593 19.15 -4.30 -7.29
CA ARG A 593 18.62 -4.82 -8.57
C ARG A 593 18.60 -3.73 -9.63
N ASN A 594 18.31 -2.50 -9.21
CA ASN A 594 18.31 -1.27 -9.99
C ASN A 594 19.69 -0.84 -10.52
N GLU A 595 20.76 -0.99 -9.75
CA GLU A 595 22.09 -0.58 -10.22
C GLU A 595 22.76 -1.68 -11.05
N ARG A 596 22.32 -2.95 -10.97
CA ARG A 596 22.90 -4.05 -11.77
C ARG A 596 22.84 -3.74 -13.26
N PHE A 597 21.72 -3.20 -13.72
CA PHE A 597 21.56 -2.80 -15.12
C PHE A 597 22.51 -1.66 -15.49
N HIS A 598 22.72 -0.70 -14.58
CA HIS A 598 23.68 0.38 -14.80
C HIS A 598 25.12 -0.17 -14.91
N TYR A 599 25.56 -1.03 -14.00
CA TYR A 599 26.88 -1.64 -14.06
C TYR A 599 27.07 -2.54 -15.29
N LEU A 600 26.04 -3.29 -15.70
CA LEU A 600 26.08 -4.10 -16.92
C LEU A 600 26.16 -3.23 -18.19
N ARG A 601 25.42 -2.12 -18.24
CA ARG A 601 25.52 -1.12 -19.32
C ARG A 601 26.92 -0.49 -19.39
N MET A 602 27.52 -0.14 -18.23
CA MET A 602 28.89 0.36 -18.18
C MET A 602 29.92 -0.64 -18.73
N LEU A 603 29.67 -1.93 -18.52
CA LEU A 603 30.51 -3.02 -19.03
C LEU A 603 30.26 -3.35 -20.50
N GLY A 604 29.46 -2.56 -21.21
CA GLY A 604 29.13 -2.78 -22.63
C GLY A 604 28.26 -4.02 -22.86
N VAL A 605 27.69 -4.60 -21.81
CA VAL A 605 26.76 -5.73 -21.92
C VAL A 605 25.40 -5.17 -22.30
N GLU A 606 24.90 -5.52 -23.48
CA GLU A 606 23.51 -5.30 -23.82
C GLU A 606 22.65 -6.17 -22.89
N VAL A 607 21.96 -5.53 -21.94
CA VAL A 607 21.14 -6.22 -20.93
C VAL A 607 19.75 -6.58 -21.45
N PHE A 608 19.55 -6.46 -22.76
CA PHE A 608 18.34 -6.87 -23.43
C PHE A 608 18.42 -8.37 -23.64
N ARG A 609 17.48 -9.11 -23.04
CA ARG A 609 17.34 -10.54 -23.32
C ARG A 609 16.91 -10.68 -24.77
N ASP A 610 17.87 -10.86 -25.66
CA ASP A 610 17.56 -11.43 -26.96
C ASP A 610 17.01 -12.84 -26.71
N LYS A 611 15.71 -13.01 -26.94
CA LYS A 611 15.10 -14.32 -27.18
C LYS A 611 15.66 -14.84 -28.51
N GLN A 612 16.92 -15.25 -28.54
CA GLN A 612 17.46 -16.09 -29.60
C GLN A 612 18.08 -17.33 -28.97
N GLY A 613 17.32 -18.41 -29.01
CA GLY A 613 17.80 -19.72 -28.68
C GLY A 613 18.88 -20.16 -29.68
N VAL A 614 20.13 -20.24 -29.23
CA VAL A 614 21.13 -21.13 -29.82
C VAL A 614 21.88 -21.83 -28.68
N GLY A 615 21.41 -23.05 -28.40
CA GLY A 615 22.09 -24.20 -27.80
C GLY A 615 23.27 -24.02 -26.84
N GLN A 616 23.00 -24.21 -25.55
CA GLN A 616 23.63 -25.31 -24.79
C GLN A 616 22.74 -25.71 -23.61
N LYS A 617 22.13 -26.90 -23.70
CA LYS A 617 21.39 -27.55 -22.61
C LYS A 617 22.32 -27.75 -21.41
N ARG A 618 22.13 -26.97 -20.34
CA ARG A 618 22.41 -27.40 -18.97
C ARG A 618 21.13 -27.23 -18.16
N LYS A 619 20.78 -28.31 -17.46
CA LYS A 619 19.59 -28.45 -16.62
C LYS A 619 19.61 -27.40 -15.51
N ASP A 620 18.70 -26.44 -15.54
CA ASP A 620 18.29 -25.67 -14.36
C ASP A 620 16.79 -25.35 -14.49
N GLY A 621 15.96 -26.24 -13.91
CA GLY A 621 14.50 -26.17 -13.93
C GLY A 621 13.89 -25.03 -13.09
N GLU A 622 14.66 -24.40 -12.18
CA GLU A 622 14.12 -23.36 -11.28
C GLU A 622 14.13 -21.94 -11.86
N THR A 623 14.81 -21.70 -12.99
CA THR A 623 14.96 -20.34 -13.56
C THR A 623 13.87 -20.00 -14.57
N LYS A 624 13.20 -21.01 -15.13
CA LYS A 624 12.04 -20.84 -16.01
C LYS A 624 10.76 -20.54 -15.22
N GLU A 625 10.51 -21.27 -14.13
CA GLU A 625 9.35 -21.02 -13.25
C GLU A 625 9.36 -19.61 -12.66
N LYS A 626 10.51 -19.09 -12.20
CA LYS A 626 10.61 -17.72 -11.67
C LYS A 626 10.47 -16.63 -12.73
N GLN A 627 10.66 -16.96 -14.00
CA GLN A 627 10.49 -16.05 -15.13
C GLN A 627 9.05 -16.03 -15.61
N GLU A 628 8.42 -17.20 -15.69
CA GLU A 628 6.99 -17.35 -15.93
C GLU A 628 6.18 -16.74 -14.78
N GLU A 629 6.62 -16.84 -13.52
CA GLU A 629 6.00 -16.13 -12.40
C GLU A 629 6.16 -14.59 -12.48
N ALA A 630 7.27 -14.08 -13.02
CA ALA A 630 7.50 -12.65 -13.17
C ALA A 630 6.73 -12.06 -14.37
N GLU A 631 6.69 -12.78 -15.51
CA GLU A 631 5.84 -12.43 -16.65
C GLU A 631 4.36 -12.56 -16.26
N ALA A 632 3.94 -13.59 -15.51
CA ALA A 632 2.57 -13.73 -15.01
C ALA A 632 2.19 -12.71 -13.93
N ALA A 633 3.14 -12.22 -13.13
CA ALA A 633 2.90 -11.14 -12.17
C ALA A 633 2.74 -9.78 -12.86
N VAL A 634 3.52 -9.54 -13.93
CA VAL A 634 3.36 -8.35 -14.78
C VAL A 634 2.09 -8.46 -15.63
N GLU A 635 1.73 -9.62 -16.14
CA GLU A 635 0.45 -9.89 -16.82
C GLU A 635 -0.73 -9.74 -15.87
N LYS A 636 -0.63 -10.20 -14.62
CA LYS A 636 -1.64 -9.93 -13.58
C LYS A 636 -1.72 -8.46 -13.19
N GLU A 637 -0.59 -7.74 -13.08
CA GLU A 637 -0.61 -6.28 -12.91
C GLU A 637 -1.27 -5.61 -14.14
N GLU A 638 -1.03 -6.15 -15.33
CA GLU A 638 -1.60 -5.68 -16.59
C GLU A 638 -3.07 -6.07 -16.83
N GLU A 639 -3.59 -7.15 -16.24
CA GLU A 639 -4.98 -7.62 -16.27
C GLU A 639 -5.81 -7.01 -15.12
N LEU A 640 -5.19 -6.78 -13.96
CA LEU A 640 -5.78 -6.01 -12.86
C LEU A 640 -5.85 -4.51 -13.21
N GLU A 641 -4.97 -4.02 -14.10
CA GLU A 641 -5.03 -2.65 -14.62
C GLU A 641 -5.76 -2.50 -15.96
N ASN A 642 -5.73 -3.47 -16.87
CA ASN A 642 -6.56 -3.47 -18.08
C ASN A 642 -7.53 -4.64 -17.97
N GLY A 643 -8.76 -4.36 -17.55
CA GLY A 643 -9.79 -5.39 -17.41
C GLY A 643 -10.19 -5.97 -18.76
N ASP A 644 -9.53 -7.04 -19.17
CA ASP A 644 -9.93 -7.91 -20.28
C ASP A 644 -9.48 -9.36 -19.99
N GLU A 645 -10.43 -10.26 -19.73
CA GLU A 645 -10.25 -11.68 -19.98
C GLU A 645 -11.44 -12.25 -20.76
N ASN A 646 -11.10 -12.87 -21.89
CA ASN A 646 -11.94 -13.77 -22.65
C ASN A 646 -12.13 -15.08 -21.86
N GLY A 647 -13.25 -15.23 -21.16
CA GLY A 647 -13.71 -16.51 -20.62
C GLY A 647 -14.76 -17.14 -21.53
N SER A 648 -14.37 -18.05 -22.43
CA SER A 648 -15.30 -18.92 -23.13
C SER A 648 -15.83 -20.00 -22.18
N MET A 649 -17.14 -19.98 -21.91
CA MET A 649 -17.87 -21.06 -21.26
C MET A 649 -17.67 -22.37 -22.03
N LYS A 650 -17.25 -23.44 -21.34
CA LYS A 650 -17.57 -24.81 -21.73
C LYS A 650 -18.50 -25.38 -20.66
N GLU A 651 -19.75 -25.58 -21.05
CA GLU A 651 -20.74 -26.36 -20.34
C GLU A 651 -20.27 -27.82 -20.26
N GLU A 652 -20.17 -28.38 -19.05
CA GLU A 652 -20.16 -29.83 -18.84
C GLU A 652 -21.61 -30.29 -18.68
N THR A 653 -22.15 -30.89 -19.75
CA THR A 653 -23.38 -31.68 -19.71
C THR A 653 -23.11 -33.01 -19.01
N GLU A 654 -23.81 -33.24 -17.90
CA GLU A 654 -23.94 -34.54 -17.23
C GLU A 654 -24.63 -35.56 -18.16
N ASN A 655 -23.91 -36.62 -18.52
CA ASN A 655 -24.51 -37.84 -19.06
C ASN A 655 -24.69 -38.84 -17.92
N LYS A 656 -25.94 -39.01 -17.48
CA LYS A 656 -26.40 -40.22 -16.79
C LYS A 656 -26.66 -41.29 -17.84
N GLU A 657 -25.85 -42.35 -17.84
CA GLU A 657 -26.23 -43.62 -18.46
C GLU A 657 -26.47 -44.67 -17.38
N SER A 658 -27.69 -45.17 -17.42
CA SER A 658 -28.25 -46.32 -16.72
C SER A 658 -27.75 -47.64 -17.30
N THR A 659 -27.32 -48.56 -16.45
CA THR A 659 -27.39 -50.04 -16.58
C THR A 659 -26.67 -50.59 -15.34
N SER A 660 -27.19 -51.46 -14.49
CA SER A 660 -28.37 -52.34 -14.50
C SER A 660 -28.85 -52.55 -13.06
#